data_AF-A0AAJ3F2L7-F1
#
_entry.id   AF-A0AAJ3F2L7-F1
#
_cell.length_a   1.000
_cell.length_b   1.000
_cell.length_c   1.000
_cell.angle_alpha   90.00
_cell.angle_beta   90.00
_cell.angle_gamma   90.00
#
_symmetry.space_group_name_H-M   'P 1'
#
loop_
_entity.id
_entity.type
_entity.pdbx_description
1 polymer ?
#
loop_
_entity_poly.entity_id
_entity_poly.type
_entity_poly.pdbx_seq_one_letter_code
_entity_poly.pdbx_strand_id
1 'polypeptide(L)'
;MEDYLLECLEFLQRAGNDVGRRRKEVQTPQVWSLLPFEWKALAILAASKAAPAAIDIESASSPGSAVSSHRQRRGRRGGRGRVNRIEDRLAGSVEALSSSEPAAYKLAVLTVQRERMGTSWDSSWDSEMDSLRVECQQGIHPVWRRMAREAPLLGELGGFPMVEPEIVEIDSTDWVQAARFDPLDHTELKKWLSMELPFKASSQQALALNNIKRDLSGGRARPDRWLNWMRPTLRGLREEGALLEGILLASALSDEARGVLEGLEGGVLGELSGSHSMLIRIRSGDLTDWEVCTKRYGDDGLSRSLRIAAWRRVGDSGAELSAGDLLEGTGALAEAGETMPDALVWGLASSLVSEGKPAEALQHIEGLGIEGPSQVSAALNILAAVDSDPLEDSITNAMASMDEEEASLVLKHEGVSIPIRLQAARRLTDLDSIRHADEMLNMFTIAADIDGLVGAFMKDNALARAYPHRVLLIWHLITGEAAIGSKRGLSSLRKTALTFIGDSVVDRTLSEASIALVSLLDGVPQDIESIHRKLDSDGLKALNEVRRALAPDGDGVVGTKRIEILGHSIKRADLSHLERKLFGALIDSLLLNRAAMDLQSGVEERERRATESLGRLCGREGASMRIIERSTNLVIEHNVSVEPLEKWYRGHDKFGADFHIIRAAILQGNNERLNAARAYKEAA
;
A
#
# COMPACT_ATOMS: atom_id res chain seq x y z
N MET A 1 -45.13 -29.53 2.55
CA MET A 1 -45.89 -29.10 3.76
C MET A 1 -46.73 -30.23 4.35
N GLU A 2 -47.46 -30.98 3.53
CA GLU A 2 -48.31 -32.11 3.94
C GLU A 2 -47.55 -33.24 4.65
N ASP A 3 -46.34 -33.59 4.21
CA ASP A 3 -45.45 -34.57 4.86
C ASP A 3 -45.10 -34.17 6.31
N TYR A 4 -44.77 -32.90 6.55
CA TYR A 4 -44.43 -32.40 7.89
C TYR A 4 -45.65 -32.42 8.82
N LEU A 5 -46.83 -32.14 8.29
CA LEU A 5 -48.08 -32.24 9.04
C LEU A 5 -48.38 -33.72 9.37
N LEU A 6 -48.15 -34.64 8.45
CA LEU A 6 -48.36 -36.08 8.68
C LEU A 6 -47.47 -36.58 9.84
N GLU A 7 -46.17 -36.27 9.81
CA GLU A 7 -45.24 -36.64 10.87
C GLU A 7 -45.66 -36.07 12.24
N CYS A 8 -46.17 -34.83 12.29
CA CYS A 8 -46.77 -34.27 13.52
C CYS A 8 -47.98 -35.07 14.03
N LEU A 9 -48.87 -35.51 13.14
CA LEU A 9 -50.10 -36.25 13.48
C LEU A 9 -49.85 -37.72 13.84
N GLU A 10 -48.73 -38.31 13.44
CA GLU A 10 -48.35 -39.66 13.86
C GLU A 10 -48.06 -39.73 15.36
N PHE A 11 -47.51 -38.66 15.95
CA PHE A 11 -47.25 -38.59 17.40
C PHE A 11 -48.52 -38.57 18.25
N LEU A 12 -49.67 -38.20 17.67
CA LEU A 12 -50.95 -38.26 18.36
C LEU A 12 -51.36 -39.69 18.76
N GLN A 13 -50.85 -40.73 18.08
CA GLN A 13 -51.10 -42.13 18.45
C GLN A 13 -50.57 -42.46 19.85
N ARG A 14 -49.47 -41.80 20.27
CA ARG A 14 -48.80 -42.02 21.56
C ARG A 14 -49.48 -41.32 22.74
N ALA A 15 -50.40 -40.39 22.46
CA ALA A 15 -50.98 -39.47 23.44
C ALA A 15 -52.32 -39.92 24.04
N GLY A 16 -52.99 -40.93 23.47
CA GLY A 16 -54.33 -41.35 23.86
C GLY A 16 -55.41 -40.30 23.57
N ASN A 17 -56.40 -40.16 24.44
CA ASN A 17 -57.56 -39.27 24.28
C ASN A 17 -57.51 -37.96 25.10
N ASP A 18 -56.49 -37.77 25.96
CA ASP A 18 -56.39 -36.55 26.77
C ASP A 18 -55.98 -35.35 25.91
N VAL A 19 -56.78 -34.29 25.92
CA VAL A 19 -56.61 -33.10 25.05
C VAL A 19 -55.31 -32.36 25.37
N GLY A 20 -54.96 -32.23 26.65
CA GLY A 20 -53.73 -31.53 27.07
C GLY A 20 -52.48 -32.27 26.63
N ARG A 21 -52.45 -33.59 26.83
CA ARG A 21 -51.37 -34.49 26.40
C ARG A 21 -51.25 -34.52 24.88
N ARG A 22 -52.36 -34.66 24.14
CA ARG A 22 -52.36 -34.63 22.66
C ARG A 22 -51.81 -33.33 22.10
N ARG A 23 -52.20 -32.18 22.66
CA ARG A 23 -51.65 -30.87 22.28
C ARG A 23 -50.16 -30.75 22.55
N LYS A 24 -49.64 -31.40 23.60
CA LYS A 24 -48.21 -31.44 23.88
C LYS A 24 -47.49 -32.37 22.89
N GLU A 25 -48.04 -33.56 22.65
CA GLU A 25 -47.42 -34.57 21.78
C GLU A 25 -47.38 -34.18 20.31
N VAL A 26 -48.37 -33.44 19.79
CA VAL A 26 -48.33 -32.92 18.41
C VAL A 26 -47.25 -31.86 18.19
N GLN A 27 -46.79 -31.23 19.28
CA GLN A 27 -45.73 -30.21 19.27
C GLN A 27 -44.34 -30.79 19.57
N THR A 28 -44.28 -32.05 20.00
CA THR A 28 -43.02 -32.76 20.33
C THR A 28 -42.11 -32.95 19.10
N PRO A 29 -42.62 -33.29 17.89
CA PRO A 29 -41.79 -33.54 16.72
C PRO A 29 -41.01 -32.30 16.32
N GLN A 30 -39.76 -32.49 15.89
CA GLN A 30 -38.91 -31.35 15.51
C GLN A 30 -39.45 -30.62 14.26
N VAL A 31 -40.15 -31.33 13.37
CA VAL A 31 -40.89 -30.79 12.23
C VAL A 31 -41.97 -29.78 12.60
N TRP A 32 -42.45 -29.77 13.86
CA TRP A 32 -43.37 -28.74 14.34
C TRP A 32 -42.81 -27.35 14.09
N SER A 33 -41.50 -27.15 14.24
CA SER A 33 -40.86 -25.85 14.01
C SER A 33 -40.92 -25.39 12.54
N LEU A 34 -40.96 -26.34 11.59
CA LEU A 34 -40.99 -26.10 10.15
C LEU A 34 -42.38 -25.71 9.61
N LEU A 35 -43.45 -26.03 10.35
CA LEU A 35 -44.80 -25.67 9.94
C LEU A 35 -45.07 -24.16 10.09
N PRO A 36 -45.63 -23.46 9.09
CA PRO A 36 -46.23 -22.14 9.24
C PRO A 36 -47.35 -22.12 10.28
N PHE A 37 -47.72 -20.94 10.76
CA PHE A 37 -48.71 -20.82 11.84
C PHE A 37 -50.09 -21.40 11.48
N GLU A 38 -50.47 -21.31 10.21
CA GLU A 38 -51.76 -21.82 9.71
C GLU A 38 -51.81 -23.35 9.75
N TRP A 39 -50.75 -24.00 9.30
CA TRP A 39 -50.59 -25.46 9.37
C TRP A 39 -50.47 -25.96 10.82
N LYS A 40 -49.81 -25.20 11.70
CA LYS A 40 -49.79 -25.47 13.15
C LYS A 40 -51.20 -25.40 13.75
N ALA A 41 -52.05 -24.49 13.29
CA ALA A 41 -53.43 -24.39 13.74
C ALA A 41 -54.25 -25.64 13.37
N LEU A 42 -54.08 -26.16 12.14
CA LEU A 42 -54.70 -27.42 11.70
C LEU A 42 -54.21 -28.62 12.53
N ALA A 43 -52.91 -28.70 12.81
CA ALA A 43 -52.35 -29.76 13.65
C ALA A 43 -52.91 -29.73 15.09
N ILE A 44 -53.10 -28.54 15.67
CA ILE A 44 -53.70 -28.39 17.01
C ILE A 44 -55.21 -28.68 16.99
N LEU A 45 -55.91 -28.34 15.91
CA LEU A 45 -57.32 -28.73 15.71
C LEU A 45 -57.47 -30.26 15.75
N ALA A 46 -56.60 -30.99 15.06
CA ALA A 46 -56.56 -32.45 15.12
C ALA A 46 -56.20 -33.00 16.52
N ALA A 47 -55.34 -32.29 17.26
CA ALA A 47 -55.02 -32.66 18.63
C ALA A 47 -56.19 -32.42 19.61
N SER A 48 -57.03 -31.42 19.36
CA SER A 48 -58.08 -30.97 20.29
C SER A 48 -59.36 -31.81 20.26
N LYS A 49 -59.66 -32.51 19.15
CA LYS A 49 -60.90 -33.30 18.93
C LYS A 49 -62.22 -32.55 19.18
N ALA A 50 -62.16 -31.24 19.41
CA ALA A 50 -63.29 -30.40 19.77
C ALA A 50 -63.65 -29.48 18.61
N ALA A 51 -64.93 -29.07 18.54
CA ALA A 51 -65.36 -28.05 17.59
C ALA A 51 -64.58 -26.73 17.84
N PRO A 52 -64.18 -26.01 16.79
CA PRO A 52 -63.51 -24.72 16.93
C PRO A 52 -64.41 -23.74 17.69
N ALA A 53 -63.81 -22.90 18.55
CA ALA A 53 -64.57 -21.87 19.24
C ALA A 53 -65.21 -20.89 18.23
N ALA A 54 -66.51 -20.62 18.39
CA ALA A 54 -67.23 -19.66 17.56
C ALA A 54 -66.65 -18.25 17.73
N ILE A 55 -66.73 -17.44 16.66
CA ILE A 55 -66.33 -16.03 16.71
C ILE A 55 -67.39 -15.26 17.51
N ASP A 56 -67.10 -15.01 18.79
CA ASP A 56 -68.02 -14.28 19.68
C ASP A 56 -67.90 -12.77 19.43
N ILE A 57 -68.81 -12.23 18.61
CA ILE A 57 -68.87 -10.78 18.30
C ILE A 57 -69.60 -10.00 19.41
N GLU A 58 -70.33 -10.68 20.32
CA GLU A 58 -71.08 -10.03 21.40
C GLU A 58 -70.33 -10.09 22.75
N SER A 59 -69.29 -9.27 22.88
CA SER A 59 -68.73 -8.91 24.19
C SER A 59 -68.19 -7.48 24.17
N ALA A 60 -69.02 -6.56 23.71
CA ALA A 60 -68.98 -5.18 24.17
C ALA A 60 -70.30 -4.94 24.91
N SER A 61 -70.23 -4.68 26.21
CA SER A 61 -71.34 -4.31 27.13
C SER A 61 -71.96 -5.44 27.96
N SER A 62 -71.30 -5.86 29.04
CA SER A 62 -71.93 -6.00 30.37
C SER A 62 -70.90 -6.37 31.46
N PRO A 63 -70.91 -5.72 32.64
CA PRO A 63 -70.00 -6.01 33.73
C PRO A 63 -70.58 -7.05 34.69
N GLY A 64 -69.85 -8.13 34.93
CA GLY A 64 -70.00 -8.96 36.13
C GLY A 64 -70.18 -10.45 35.90
N SER A 65 -69.08 -11.20 35.90
CA SER A 65 -69.01 -12.47 36.62
C SER A 65 -67.54 -12.86 36.82
N ALA A 66 -67.18 -13.06 38.08
CA ALA A 66 -65.83 -13.39 38.52
C ALA A 66 -65.65 -14.92 38.53
N VAL A 67 -64.66 -15.44 37.80
CA VAL A 67 -64.08 -16.77 38.10
C VAL A 67 -62.55 -16.76 37.88
N SER A 68 -61.86 -17.03 38.98
CA SER A 68 -60.55 -17.65 39.16
C SER A 68 -59.30 -17.02 38.52
N SER A 69 -58.53 -16.40 39.40
CA SER A 69 -57.19 -15.87 39.21
C SER A 69 -56.13 -16.99 39.12
N HIS A 70 -55.41 -17.06 38.00
CA HIS A 70 -54.06 -17.64 37.97
C HIS A 70 -53.09 -16.64 37.31
N ARG A 71 -52.32 -15.99 38.19
CA ARG A 71 -51.07 -15.23 38.01
C ARG A 71 -50.66 -14.85 36.57
N GLN A 72 -51.06 -13.66 36.15
CA GLN A 72 -50.37 -12.93 35.08
C GLN A 72 -49.04 -12.36 35.59
N ARG A 73 -47.92 -12.83 35.05
CA ARG A 73 -46.65 -12.10 35.13
C ARG A 73 -46.60 -11.06 34.01
N ARG A 74 -46.69 -9.80 34.45
CA ARG A 74 -46.62 -8.55 33.70
C ARG A 74 -45.27 -8.43 32.96
N GLY A 75 -45.31 -8.21 31.65
CA GLY A 75 -44.15 -7.87 30.82
C GLY A 75 -44.58 -7.09 29.58
N ARG A 76 -44.15 -5.83 29.49
CA ARG A 76 -44.52 -4.78 28.51
C ARG A 76 -44.32 -5.15 27.03
N ARG A 77 -45.37 -5.03 26.20
CA ARG A 77 -45.41 -4.25 24.94
C ARG A 77 -46.79 -4.33 24.26
N GLY A 78 -47.37 -3.17 23.97
CA GLY A 78 -48.25 -2.89 22.82
C GLY A 78 -49.54 -3.71 22.68
N GLY A 79 -50.69 -3.03 22.81
CA GLY A 79 -51.99 -3.56 22.42
C GLY A 79 -51.99 -4.08 20.98
N ARG A 80 -52.22 -5.39 20.84
CA ARG A 80 -52.77 -6.04 19.66
C ARG A 80 -53.89 -6.95 20.15
N GLY A 81 -55.01 -6.94 19.42
CA GLY A 81 -56.24 -7.63 19.78
C GLY A 81 -56.04 -9.13 20.06
N ARG A 82 -57.03 -9.68 20.77
CA ARG A 82 -57.31 -11.07 21.16
C ARG A 82 -56.86 -12.12 20.11
N VAL A 83 -55.55 -12.42 20.02
CA VAL A 83 -55.03 -13.64 19.38
C VAL A 83 -54.04 -14.26 20.35
N ASN A 84 -54.56 -15.02 21.32
CA ASN A 84 -53.73 -15.63 22.36
C ASN A 84 -53.51 -17.14 22.13
N ARG A 85 -54.17 -17.79 21.16
CA ARG A 85 -54.01 -19.24 20.88
C ARG A 85 -53.56 -19.49 19.45
N ILE A 86 -52.75 -20.54 19.24
CA ILE A 86 -52.27 -20.95 17.90
C ILE A 86 -53.44 -21.33 16.98
N GLU A 87 -54.53 -21.86 17.55
CA GLU A 87 -55.79 -22.15 16.84
C GLU A 87 -56.41 -20.93 16.15
N ASP A 88 -56.17 -19.73 16.68
CA ASP A 88 -56.71 -18.48 16.15
C ASP A 88 -55.91 -17.96 14.93
N ARG A 89 -54.80 -18.62 14.58
CA ARG A 89 -53.90 -18.26 13.47
C ARG A 89 -54.12 -19.09 12.19
N LEU A 90 -55.27 -19.74 12.08
CA LEU A 90 -55.68 -20.39 10.84
C LEU A 90 -55.92 -19.33 9.75
N ALA A 91 -55.57 -19.63 8.49
CA ALA A 91 -55.77 -18.71 7.37
C ALA A 91 -57.25 -18.30 7.23
N GLY A 92 -57.50 -17.06 6.81
CA GLY A 92 -58.85 -16.59 6.48
C GLY A 92 -59.38 -17.24 5.20
N SER A 93 -60.71 -17.24 4.99
CA SER A 93 -61.33 -17.88 3.81
C SER A 93 -60.79 -17.34 2.47
N VAL A 94 -60.61 -16.03 2.34
CA VAL A 94 -60.08 -15.39 1.12
C VAL A 94 -58.58 -15.68 0.93
N GLU A 95 -57.82 -15.70 2.01
CA GLU A 95 -56.38 -15.98 2.02
C GLU A 95 -56.11 -17.44 1.63
N ALA A 96 -56.92 -18.38 2.12
CA ALA A 96 -56.81 -19.78 1.75
C ALA A 96 -57.12 -20.01 0.26
N LEU A 97 -58.21 -19.41 -0.26
CA LEU A 97 -58.58 -19.54 -1.67
C LEU A 97 -57.52 -18.97 -2.62
N SER A 98 -56.91 -17.83 -2.25
CA SER A 98 -55.85 -17.18 -3.04
C SER A 98 -54.45 -17.80 -2.87
N SER A 99 -54.28 -18.76 -1.95
CA SER A 99 -53.01 -19.45 -1.75
C SER A 99 -52.67 -20.44 -2.88
N SER A 100 -51.39 -20.77 -3.02
CA SER A 100 -50.91 -21.84 -3.91
C SER A 100 -50.92 -23.23 -3.23
N GLU A 101 -51.58 -23.37 -2.09
CA GLU A 101 -51.61 -24.62 -1.32
C GLU A 101 -52.57 -25.65 -1.95
N PRO A 102 -52.42 -26.95 -1.64
CA PRO A 102 -53.24 -28.02 -2.22
C PRO A 102 -54.74 -27.82 -1.98
N ALA A 103 -55.58 -28.31 -2.90
CA ALA A 103 -57.04 -28.23 -2.78
C ALA A 103 -57.58 -28.77 -1.45
N ALA A 104 -56.99 -29.86 -0.96
CA ALA A 104 -57.34 -30.46 0.33
C ALA A 104 -57.01 -29.54 1.53
N TYR A 105 -55.94 -28.74 1.46
CA TYR A 105 -55.66 -27.71 2.46
C TYR A 105 -56.71 -26.61 2.44
N LYS A 106 -57.02 -26.07 1.25
CA LYS A 106 -58.02 -25.01 1.08
C LYS A 106 -59.39 -25.44 1.60
N LEU A 107 -59.81 -26.66 1.23
CA LEU A 107 -61.06 -27.25 1.69
C LEU A 107 -61.06 -27.43 3.22
N ALA A 108 -59.97 -27.93 3.80
CA ALA A 108 -59.86 -28.08 5.26
C ALA A 108 -59.98 -26.75 6.01
N VAL A 109 -59.33 -25.69 5.51
CA VAL A 109 -59.42 -24.35 6.11
C VAL A 109 -60.84 -23.79 6.00
N LEU A 110 -61.46 -23.87 4.82
CA LEU A 110 -62.83 -23.36 4.59
C LEU A 110 -63.86 -24.10 5.45
N THR A 111 -63.77 -25.42 5.58
CA THR A 111 -64.66 -26.21 6.44
C THR A 111 -64.55 -25.81 7.91
N VAL A 112 -63.34 -25.48 8.38
CA VAL A 112 -63.14 -24.95 9.75
C VAL A 112 -63.66 -23.52 9.90
N GLN A 113 -63.47 -22.66 8.90
CA GLN A 113 -63.94 -21.27 8.94
C GLN A 113 -65.47 -21.16 8.86
N ARG A 114 -66.12 -22.01 8.07
CA ARG A 114 -67.59 -22.10 7.99
C ARG A 114 -68.22 -22.34 9.36
N GLU A 115 -67.63 -23.28 10.11
CA GLU A 115 -68.08 -23.64 11.45
C GLU A 115 -67.78 -22.54 12.49
N ARG A 116 -66.69 -21.78 12.31
CA ARG A 116 -66.33 -20.64 13.17
C ARG A 116 -67.23 -19.42 12.94
N MET A 117 -67.56 -19.13 11.68
CA MET A 117 -68.33 -17.96 11.27
C MET A 117 -69.84 -18.16 11.43
N GLY A 118 -70.34 -19.40 11.36
CA GLY A 118 -71.75 -19.73 11.57
C GLY A 118 -72.67 -18.89 10.68
N THR A 119 -73.47 -18.02 11.30
CA THR A 119 -74.42 -17.12 10.59
C THR A 119 -73.75 -15.98 9.80
N SER A 120 -72.46 -15.73 10.01
CA SER A 120 -71.68 -14.72 9.29
C SER A 120 -70.93 -15.26 8.06
N TRP A 121 -71.19 -16.52 7.70
CA TRP A 121 -70.62 -17.17 6.52
C TRP A 121 -71.18 -16.61 5.20
N ASP A 122 -70.31 -16.39 4.23
CA ASP A 122 -70.68 -15.97 2.87
C ASP A 122 -70.99 -17.21 2.02
N SER A 123 -72.25 -17.32 1.57
CA SER A 123 -72.72 -18.45 0.76
C SER A 123 -72.07 -18.54 -0.61
N SER A 124 -71.39 -17.50 -1.09
CA SER A 124 -70.61 -17.55 -2.33
C SER A 124 -69.44 -18.54 -2.23
N TRP A 125 -68.85 -18.71 -1.05
CA TRP A 125 -67.76 -19.66 -0.81
C TRP A 125 -68.20 -21.12 -0.84
N ASP A 126 -69.50 -21.42 -0.71
CA ASP A 126 -70.00 -22.79 -0.84
C ASP A 126 -69.75 -23.35 -2.25
N SER A 127 -69.87 -22.49 -3.28
CA SER A 127 -69.57 -22.87 -4.66
C SER A 127 -68.09 -23.17 -4.91
N GLU A 128 -67.19 -22.44 -4.23
CA GLU A 128 -65.75 -22.68 -4.25
C GLU A 128 -65.36 -23.94 -3.45
N MET A 129 -66.08 -24.23 -2.35
CA MET A 129 -65.88 -25.50 -1.65
C MET A 129 -66.29 -26.69 -2.52
N ASP A 130 -67.36 -26.58 -3.31
CA ASP A 130 -67.78 -27.63 -4.22
C ASP A 130 -66.78 -27.85 -5.37
N SER A 131 -66.17 -26.79 -5.91
CA SER A 131 -65.10 -26.91 -6.91
C SER A 131 -63.87 -27.62 -6.33
N LEU A 132 -63.44 -27.25 -5.12
CA LEU A 132 -62.34 -27.92 -4.41
C LEU A 132 -62.63 -29.38 -4.09
N ARG A 133 -63.89 -29.74 -3.79
CA ARG A 133 -64.30 -31.14 -3.59
C ARG A 133 -64.12 -31.96 -4.86
N VAL A 134 -64.44 -31.40 -6.03
CA VAL A 134 -64.23 -32.07 -7.33
C VAL A 134 -62.73 -32.27 -7.59
N GLU A 135 -61.90 -31.28 -7.27
CA GLU A 135 -60.44 -31.40 -7.39
C GLU A 135 -59.88 -32.48 -6.44
N CYS A 136 -60.36 -32.53 -5.20
CA CYS A 136 -59.96 -33.57 -4.23
C CYS A 136 -60.36 -35.00 -4.66
N GLN A 137 -61.33 -35.18 -5.56
CA GLN A 137 -61.66 -36.51 -6.10
C GLN A 137 -60.55 -37.09 -6.98
N GLN A 138 -59.63 -36.26 -7.48
CA GLN A 138 -58.48 -36.70 -8.27
C GLN A 138 -57.41 -37.39 -7.40
N GLY A 139 -57.45 -37.16 -6.08
CA GLY A 139 -56.49 -37.71 -5.13
C GLY A 139 -56.06 -36.69 -4.09
N ILE A 140 -55.92 -37.13 -2.85
CA ILE A 140 -55.41 -36.31 -1.74
C ILE A 140 -54.24 -36.99 -1.04
N HIS A 141 -53.37 -36.17 -0.46
CA HIS A 141 -52.25 -36.66 0.35
C HIS A 141 -52.73 -37.47 1.56
N PRO A 142 -52.02 -38.55 1.99
CA PRO A 142 -52.42 -39.39 3.12
C PRO A 142 -52.66 -38.64 4.44
N VAL A 143 -52.02 -37.48 4.62
CA VAL A 143 -52.19 -36.60 5.78
C VAL A 143 -53.64 -36.19 6.03
N TRP A 144 -54.42 -35.96 4.98
CA TRP A 144 -55.78 -35.46 5.10
C TRP A 144 -56.74 -36.55 5.58
N ARG A 145 -56.51 -37.80 5.18
CA ARG A 145 -57.20 -38.96 5.76
C ARG A 145 -56.84 -39.14 7.23
N ARG A 146 -55.57 -38.96 7.58
CA ARG A 146 -55.13 -38.99 8.98
C ARG A 146 -55.80 -37.87 9.78
N MET A 147 -55.89 -36.68 9.21
CA MET A 147 -56.54 -35.53 9.81
C MET A 147 -58.05 -35.77 10.01
N ALA A 148 -58.76 -36.30 9.01
CA ALA A 148 -60.18 -36.64 9.09
C ALA A 148 -60.51 -37.64 10.23
N ARG A 149 -59.58 -38.57 10.51
CA ARG A 149 -59.71 -39.51 11.63
C ARG A 149 -59.52 -38.84 13.00
N GLU A 150 -58.66 -37.84 13.07
CA GLU A 150 -58.32 -37.16 14.33
C GLU A 150 -59.22 -35.94 14.60
N ALA A 151 -59.76 -35.29 13.57
CA ALA A 151 -60.69 -34.16 13.62
C ALA A 151 -62.00 -34.51 12.90
N PRO A 152 -63.08 -34.88 13.62
CA PRO A 152 -64.36 -35.25 13.01
C PRO A 152 -64.97 -34.19 12.08
N LEU A 153 -64.69 -32.91 12.36
CA LEU A 153 -65.11 -31.78 11.53
C LEU A 153 -64.62 -31.88 10.07
N LEU A 154 -63.48 -32.53 9.86
CA LEU A 154 -62.84 -32.71 8.57
C LEU A 154 -63.06 -34.13 8.04
N GLY A 155 -64.08 -34.83 8.54
CA GLY A 155 -64.43 -36.19 8.16
C GLY A 155 -64.65 -36.38 6.66
N GLU A 156 -65.13 -35.33 5.96
CA GLU A 156 -65.33 -35.36 4.50
C GLU A 156 -64.02 -35.66 3.75
N LEU A 157 -62.88 -35.19 4.25
CA LEU A 157 -61.57 -35.43 3.65
C LEU A 157 -61.17 -36.91 3.70
N GLY A 158 -61.75 -37.70 4.61
CA GLY A 158 -61.49 -39.13 4.70
C GLY A 158 -62.08 -39.94 3.54
N GLY A 159 -63.06 -39.38 2.81
CA GLY A 159 -63.77 -40.05 1.72
C GLY A 159 -63.08 -39.98 0.35
N PHE A 160 -62.07 -39.14 0.18
CA PHE A 160 -61.36 -38.99 -1.10
C PHE A 160 -60.26 -40.07 -1.31
N PRO A 161 -59.93 -40.41 -2.57
CA PRO A 161 -58.87 -41.37 -2.91
C PRO A 161 -57.49 -40.84 -2.49
N MET A 162 -56.57 -41.74 -2.10
CA MET A 162 -55.20 -41.36 -1.73
C MET A 162 -54.28 -41.46 -2.93
N VAL A 163 -53.42 -40.45 -3.10
CA VAL A 163 -52.31 -40.47 -4.04
C VAL A 163 -51.04 -40.17 -3.25
N GLU A 164 -50.04 -41.06 -3.36
CA GLU A 164 -48.70 -40.75 -2.87
C GLU A 164 -48.06 -39.76 -3.84
N PRO A 165 -47.42 -38.69 -3.35
CA PRO A 165 -46.83 -37.68 -4.23
C PRO A 165 -45.75 -38.33 -5.11
N GLU A 166 -45.85 -38.14 -6.43
CA GLU A 166 -44.81 -38.55 -7.38
C GLU A 166 -43.49 -37.84 -7.04
N ILE A 167 -42.39 -38.59 -7.10
CA ILE A 167 -41.04 -38.02 -6.96
C ILE A 167 -40.77 -37.28 -8.27
N VAL A 168 -40.93 -35.96 -8.25
CA VAL A 168 -40.54 -35.11 -9.37
C VAL A 168 -39.01 -35.11 -9.44
N GLU A 169 -38.44 -35.69 -10.50
CA GLU A 169 -37.03 -35.51 -10.84
C GLU A 169 -36.83 -34.05 -11.28
N ILE A 170 -36.15 -33.27 -10.46
CA ILE A 170 -35.78 -31.88 -10.76
C ILE A 170 -34.44 -31.93 -11.50
N ASP A 171 -34.31 -31.19 -12.61
CA ASP A 171 -33.02 -31.00 -13.27
C ASP A 171 -32.06 -30.28 -12.32
N SER A 172 -31.01 -30.98 -11.88
CA SER A 172 -30.04 -30.46 -10.91
C SER A 172 -29.04 -29.49 -11.53
N THR A 173 -29.02 -29.34 -12.86
CA THR A 173 -27.99 -28.58 -13.59
C THR A 173 -27.87 -27.13 -13.09
N ASP A 174 -28.98 -26.40 -13.01
CA ASP A 174 -28.97 -24.99 -12.56
C ASP A 174 -28.54 -24.86 -11.10
N TRP A 175 -28.95 -25.79 -10.25
CA TRP A 175 -28.58 -25.80 -8.83
C TRP A 175 -27.10 -26.09 -8.61
N VAL A 176 -26.54 -27.02 -9.37
CA VAL A 176 -25.10 -27.33 -9.36
C VAL A 176 -24.30 -26.15 -9.91
N GLN A 177 -24.71 -25.53 -11.03
CA GLN A 177 -24.02 -24.36 -11.58
C GLN A 177 -24.06 -23.16 -10.63
N ALA A 178 -25.16 -22.97 -9.91
CA ALA A 178 -25.29 -21.92 -8.91
C ALA A 178 -24.35 -22.10 -7.69
N ALA A 179 -23.71 -23.26 -7.54
CA ALA A 179 -22.67 -23.49 -6.51
C ALA A 179 -21.26 -23.00 -6.89
N ARG A 180 -21.12 -22.24 -7.99
CA ARG A 180 -19.87 -21.57 -8.41
C ARG A 180 -19.62 -20.26 -7.66
N PHE A 181 -19.53 -20.35 -6.34
CA PHE A 181 -19.21 -19.22 -5.47
C PHE A 181 -18.18 -19.63 -4.41
N ASP A 182 -17.65 -18.66 -3.67
CA ASP A 182 -16.74 -18.92 -2.56
C ASP A 182 -17.50 -19.47 -1.34
N PRO A 183 -17.16 -20.64 -0.77
CA PRO A 183 -17.84 -21.15 0.41
C PRO A 183 -17.87 -20.17 1.61
N LEU A 184 -16.93 -19.22 1.67
CA LEU A 184 -16.89 -18.19 2.73
C LEU A 184 -17.76 -16.95 2.42
N ASP A 185 -18.31 -16.83 1.21
CA ASP A 185 -19.32 -15.84 0.88
C ASP A 185 -20.69 -16.30 1.40
N HIS A 186 -21.02 -15.87 2.62
CA HIS A 186 -22.29 -16.17 3.28
C HIS A 186 -23.51 -15.60 2.54
N THR A 187 -23.34 -14.60 1.66
CA THR A 187 -24.44 -14.02 0.90
C THR A 187 -24.82 -14.94 -0.26
N GLU A 188 -23.83 -15.39 -1.03
CA GLU A 188 -24.05 -16.35 -2.12
C GLU A 188 -24.46 -17.72 -1.57
N LEU A 189 -23.86 -18.20 -0.47
CA LEU A 189 -24.28 -19.43 0.20
C LEU A 189 -25.77 -19.38 0.60
N LYS A 190 -26.22 -18.24 1.14
CA LYS A 190 -27.63 -18.05 1.52
C LYS A 190 -28.55 -18.07 0.29
N LYS A 191 -28.15 -17.42 -0.81
CA LYS A 191 -28.93 -17.42 -2.06
C LYS A 191 -29.06 -18.85 -2.60
N TRP A 192 -27.94 -19.57 -2.68
CA TRP A 192 -27.90 -20.95 -3.15
C TRP A 192 -28.75 -21.89 -2.28
N LEU A 193 -28.61 -21.82 -0.96
CA LEU A 193 -29.44 -22.61 -0.05
C LEU A 193 -30.94 -22.29 -0.19
N SER A 194 -31.32 -21.10 -0.65
CA SER A 194 -32.71 -20.70 -0.84
C SER A 194 -33.35 -21.26 -2.12
N MET A 195 -32.55 -21.83 -3.02
CA MET A 195 -33.05 -22.55 -4.19
C MET A 195 -33.75 -23.86 -3.78
N GLU A 196 -34.57 -24.39 -4.69
CA GLU A 196 -35.17 -25.72 -4.51
C GLU A 196 -34.09 -26.79 -4.57
N LEU A 197 -34.14 -27.74 -3.62
CA LEU A 197 -33.15 -28.82 -3.56
C LEU A 197 -33.46 -29.85 -4.66
N PRO A 198 -32.45 -30.33 -5.40
CA PRO A 198 -32.66 -31.33 -6.46
C PRO A 198 -32.96 -32.74 -5.91
N PHE A 199 -32.94 -32.94 -4.60
CA PHE A 199 -33.22 -34.21 -3.94
C PHE A 199 -34.21 -34.05 -2.77
N LYS A 200 -34.94 -35.12 -2.46
CA LYS A 200 -35.89 -35.14 -1.35
C LYS A 200 -35.17 -35.18 0.00
N ALA A 201 -35.06 -34.02 0.64
CA ALA A 201 -34.51 -33.92 1.99
C ALA A 201 -35.46 -34.54 3.04
N SER A 202 -34.92 -35.33 3.96
CA SER A 202 -35.68 -35.80 5.13
C SER A 202 -36.07 -34.64 6.03
N SER A 203 -37.08 -34.85 6.89
CA SER A 203 -37.50 -33.85 7.86
C SER A 203 -36.38 -33.36 8.77
N GLN A 204 -35.47 -34.27 9.16
CA GLN A 204 -34.30 -33.94 9.97
C GLN A 204 -33.25 -33.12 9.19
N GLN A 205 -33.07 -33.42 7.89
CA GLN A 205 -32.20 -32.64 7.00
C GLN A 205 -32.75 -31.23 6.76
N ALA A 206 -34.05 -31.13 6.47
CA ALA A 206 -34.73 -29.85 6.27
C ALA A 206 -34.65 -28.95 7.51
N LEU A 207 -34.76 -29.54 8.71
CA LEU A 207 -34.58 -28.83 9.97
C LEU A 207 -33.15 -28.29 10.13
N ALA A 208 -32.15 -29.13 9.89
CA ALA A 208 -30.75 -28.74 9.98
C ALA A 208 -30.45 -27.58 9.01
N LEU A 209 -30.90 -27.68 7.75
CA LEU A 209 -30.76 -26.62 6.75
C LEU A 209 -31.48 -25.33 7.14
N ASN A 210 -32.69 -25.41 7.71
CA ASN A 210 -33.40 -24.22 8.16
C ASN A 210 -32.71 -23.52 9.33
N ASN A 211 -32.09 -24.28 10.25
CA ASN A 211 -31.27 -23.71 11.32
C ASN A 211 -30.08 -22.93 10.75
N ILE A 212 -29.39 -23.49 9.75
CA ILE A 212 -28.28 -22.83 9.03
C ILE A 212 -28.77 -21.57 8.31
N LYS A 213 -29.85 -21.66 7.52
CA LYS A 213 -30.47 -20.51 6.81
C LYS A 213 -30.86 -19.37 7.76
N ARG A 214 -31.41 -19.71 8.92
CA ARG A 214 -31.78 -18.72 9.95
C ARG A 214 -30.55 -18.07 10.57
N ASP A 215 -29.50 -18.84 10.83
CA ASP A 215 -28.25 -18.33 11.38
C ASP A 215 -27.54 -17.40 10.39
N LEU A 216 -27.52 -17.76 9.10
CA LEU A 216 -27.08 -16.89 8.00
C LEU A 216 -27.89 -15.59 7.91
N SER A 217 -29.19 -15.64 8.19
CA SER A 217 -30.07 -14.47 8.17
C SER A 217 -29.95 -13.58 9.42
N GLY A 218 -29.30 -14.07 10.48
CA GLY A 218 -29.19 -13.39 11.78
C GLY A 218 -28.12 -12.30 11.86
N GLY A 219 -27.46 -11.95 10.75
CA GLY A 219 -26.43 -10.90 10.65
C GLY A 219 -25.07 -11.28 11.22
N ARG A 220 -24.96 -12.33 12.05
CA ARG A 220 -23.71 -12.95 12.49
C ARG A 220 -23.83 -14.46 12.44
N ALA A 221 -23.44 -15.04 11.32
CA ALA A 221 -23.32 -16.48 11.14
C ALA A 221 -22.30 -17.06 12.14
N ARG A 222 -22.56 -18.27 12.64
CA ARG A 222 -21.71 -19.02 13.57
C ARG A 222 -21.44 -20.40 12.98
N PRO A 223 -20.49 -20.52 12.03
CA PRO A 223 -20.27 -21.76 11.29
C PRO A 223 -19.91 -22.96 12.17
N ASP A 224 -19.26 -22.75 13.33
CA ASP A 224 -18.98 -23.82 14.31
C ASP A 224 -20.25 -24.55 14.78
N ARG A 225 -21.40 -23.84 14.84
CA ARG A 225 -22.68 -24.46 15.21
C ARG A 225 -23.24 -25.32 14.09
N TRP A 226 -22.89 -25.04 12.84
CA TRP A 226 -23.40 -25.77 11.68
C TRP A 226 -22.90 -27.21 11.71
N LEU A 227 -21.64 -27.43 12.10
CA LEU A 227 -21.08 -28.79 12.29
C LEU A 227 -21.92 -29.65 13.24
N ASN A 228 -22.44 -29.05 14.31
CA ASN A 228 -23.33 -29.73 15.25
C ASN A 228 -24.72 -30.02 14.67
N TRP A 229 -25.27 -29.11 13.86
CA TRP A 229 -26.56 -29.32 13.20
C TRP A 229 -26.49 -30.32 12.05
N MET A 230 -25.32 -30.43 11.41
CA MET A 230 -25.08 -31.38 10.33
C MET A 230 -24.95 -32.81 10.86
N ARG A 231 -24.49 -33.04 12.09
CA ARG A 231 -24.28 -34.40 12.63
C ARG A 231 -25.57 -34.95 13.26
N PRO A 232 -26.07 -36.15 12.87
CA PRO A 232 -25.65 -37.01 11.75
C PRO A 232 -26.40 -36.73 10.42
N THR A 233 -27.33 -35.77 10.40
CA THR A 233 -28.40 -35.66 9.41
C THR A 233 -27.96 -35.22 8.02
N LEU A 234 -26.96 -34.34 7.93
CA LEU A 234 -26.37 -33.81 6.68
C LEU A 234 -24.95 -34.36 6.45
N ARG A 235 -24.71 -35.61 6.85
CA ARG A 235 -23.41 -36.29 6.69
C ARG A 235 -23.55 -37.58 5.90
N GLY A 236 -22.53 -37.91 5.10
CA GLY A 236 -22.50 -39.11 4.27
C GLY A 236 -23.55 -39.10 3.16
N LEU A 237 -23.87 -37.91 2.64
CA LEU A 237 -24.82 -37.77 1.54
C LEU A 237 -24.19 -38.25 0.23
N ARG A 238 -25.01 -38.45 -0.81
CA ARG A 238 -24.57 -38.88 -2.14
C ARG A 238 -24.87 -37.79 -3.18
N GLU A 239 -24.10 -37.77 -4.26
CA GLU A 239 -24.32 -36.90 -5.44
C GLU A 239 -24.51 -35.42 -5.05
N GLU A 240 -25.60 -34.76 -5.44
CA GLU A 240 -25.86 -33.35 -5.12
C GLU A 240 -25.93 -33.09 -3.60
N GLY A 241 -26.36 -34.10 -2.83
CA GLY A 241 -26.32 -34.04 -1.37
C GLY A 241 -24.89 -34.01 -0.82
N ALA A 242 -23.95 -34.72 -1.45
CA ALA A 242 -22.54 -34.68 -1.06
C ALA A 242 -21.91 -33.31 -1.40
N LEU A 243 -22.32 -32.68 -2.50
CA LEU A 243 -21.91 -31.30 -2.82
C LEU A 243 -22.40 -30.33 -1.74
N LEU A 244 -23.66 -30.46 -1.31
CA LEU A 244 -24.21 -29.68 -0.19
C LEU A 244 -23.43 -29.88 1.10
N GLU A 245 -23.13 -31.12 1.45
CA GLU A 245 -22.31 -31.45 2.63
C GLU A 245 -20.92 -30.81 2.52
N GLY A 246 -20.23 -31.00 1.39
CA GLY A 246 -18.89 -30.49 1.16
C GLY A 246 -18.80 -28.97 1.24
N ILE A 247 -19.72 -28.25 0.60
CA ILE A 247 -19.76 -26.77 0.64
C ILE A 247 -20.06 -26.28 2.05
N LEU A 248 -21.04 -26.87 2.76
CA LEU A 248 -21.35 -26.47 4.14
C LEU A 248 -20.18 -26.72 5.11
N LEU A 249 -19.44 -27.82 4.93
CA LEU A 249 -18.22 -28.09 5.68
C LEU A 249 -17.12 -27.06 5.35
N ALA A 250 -16.96 -26.70 4.08
CA ALA A 250 -15.99 -25.70 3.63
C ALA A 250 -16.32 -24.31 4.18
N SER A 251 -17.60 -23.92 4.17
CA SER A 251 -18.09 -22.68 4.79
C SER A 251 -17.88 -22.64 6.30
N ALA A 252 -17.80 -23.81 6.94
CA ALA A 252 -17.47 -23.96 8.35
C ALA A 252 -15.97 -24.18 8.62
N LEU A 253 -15.11 -24.02 7.61
CA LEU A 253 -13.66 -24.21 7.69
C LEU A 253 -13.27 -25.58 8.27
N SER A 254 -14.04 -26.62 7.95
CA SER A 254 -13.75 -27.98 8.39
C SER A 254 -12.84 -28.71 7.41
N ASP A 255 -11.77 -29.34 7.93
CA ASP A 255 -10.84 -30.16 7.14
C ASP A 255 -11.52 -31.36 6.45
N GLU A 256 -12.67 -31.79 6.98
CA GLU A 256 -13.47 -32.88 6.42
C GLU A 256 -14.09 -32.52 5.06
N ALA A 257 -14.23 -31.23 4.73
CA ALA A 257 -14.82 -30.75 3.49
C ALA A 257 -14.10 -31.30 2.25
N ARG A 258 -12.76 -31.33 2.30
CA ARG A 258 -11.93 -31.77 1.18
C ARG A 258 -12.21 -33.23 0.83
N GLY A 259 -12.26 -34.11 1.83
CA GLY A 259 -12.52 -35.53 1.60
C GLY A 259 -13.91 -35.82 1.02
N VAL A 260 -14.91 -35.01 1.37
CA VAL A 260 -16.26 -35.14 0.79
C VAL A 260 -16.29 -34.68 -0.67
N LEU A 261 -15.64 -33.54 -0.98
CA LEU A 261 -15.63 -32.96 -2.33
C LEU A 261 -14.77 -33.77 -3.31
N GLU A 262 -13.63 -34.30 -2.86
CA GLU A 262 -12.76 -35.18 -3.66
C GLU A 262 -13.43 -36.53 -3.99
N GLY A 263 -14.39 -36.98 -3.19
CA GLY A 263 -15.14 -38.21 -3.43
C GLY A 263 -16.21 -38.11 -4.53
N LEU A 264 -16.45 -36.92 -5.08
CA LEU A 264 -17.39 -36.69 -6.18
C LEU A 264 -16.65 -36.77 -7.53
N GLU A 265 -17.00 -37.76 -8.35
CA GLU A 265 -16.36 -38.00 -9.65
C GLU A 265 -17.35 -37.84 -10.82
N GLY A 266 -16.87 -37.32 -11.95
CA GLY A 266 -17.60 -37.31 -13.23
C GLY A 266 -18.54 -36.11 -13.45
N GLY A 267 -18.68 -35.75 -14.73
CA GLY A 267 -19.59 -34.69 -15.19
C GLY A 267 -19.32 -33.30 -14.60
N VAL A 268 -20.33 -32.44 -14.67
CA VAL A 268 -20.29 -31.07 -14.13
C VAL A 268 -20.07 -31.05 -12.62
N LEU A 269 -20.61 -32.05 -11.91
CA LEU A 269 -20.52 -32.17 -10.46
C LEU A 269 -19.07 -32.38 -10.01
N GLY A 270 -18.34 -33.31 -10.65
CA GLY A 270 -16.93 -33.58 -10.36
C GLY A 270 -16.00 -32.42 -10.71
N GLU A 271 -16.25 -31.71 -11.81
CA GLU A 271 -15.48 -30.50 -12.16
C GLU A 271 -15.64 -29.39 -11.11
N LEU A 272 -16.87 -29.19 -10.64
CA LEU A 272 -17.17 -28.19 -9.63
C LEU A 272 -16.59 -28.56 -8.26
N SER A 273 -16.78 -29.81 -7.82
CA SER A 273 -16.24 -30.29 -6.56
C SER A 273 -14.72 -30.21 -6.54
N GLY A 274 -14.05 -30.60 -7.65
CA GLY A 274 -12.61 -30.45 -7.83
C GLY A 274 -12.15 -29.00 -7.70
N SER A 275 -12.91 -28.04 -8.24
CA SER A 275 -12.61 -26.61 -8.14
C SER A 275 -12.73 -26.08 -6.70
N HIS A 276 -13.74 -26.53 -5.94
CA HIS A 276 -13.86 -26.22 -4.51
C HIS A 276 -12.73 -26.84 -3.68
N SER A 277 -12.37 -28.10 -3.97
CA SER A 277 -11.23 -28.77 -3.32
C SER A 277 -9.92 -28.03 -3.58
N MET A 278 -9.70 -27.56 -4.80
CA MET A 278 -8.52 -26.76 -5.18
C MET A 278 -8.45 -25.44 -4.40
N LEU A 279 -9.59 -24.76 -4.21
CA LEU A 279 -9.66 -23.54 -3.40
C LEU A 279 -9.27 -23.81 -1.93
N ILE A 280 -9.78 -24.90 -1.36
CA ILE A 280 -9.46 -25.33 0.01
C ILE A 280 -7.95 -25.62 0.13
N ARG A 281 -7.37 -26.36 -0.83
CA ARG A 281 -5.94 -26.71 -0.85
C ARG A 281 -5.05 -25.47 -0.86
N ILE A 282 -5.27 -24.54 -1.78
CA ILE A 282 -4.48 -23.31 -1.85
C ILE A 282 -4.62 -22.47 -0.58
N ARG A 283 -5.83 -22.37 -0.02
CA ARG A 283 -6.02 -21.67 1.26
C ARG A 283 -5.26 -22.32 2.40
N SER A 284 -5.17 -23.65 2.41
CA SER A 284 -4.39 -24.41 3.40
C SER A 284 -2.86 -24.36 3.19
N GLY A 285 -2.39 -23.79 2.07
CA GLY A 285 -0.96 -23.66 1.75
C GLY A 285 -0.40 -24.75 0.83
N ASP A 286 -1.27 -25.61 0.28
CA ASP A 286 -0.88 -26.59 -0.73
C ASP A 286 -0.94 -25.93 -2.13
N LEU A 287 0.24 -25.72 -2.72
CA LEU A 287 0.45 -24.92 -3.94
C LEU A 287 0.65 -25.75 -5.22
N THR A 288 0.38 -27.07 -5.22
CA THR A 288 0.64 -27.89 -6.42
C THR A 288 -0.07 -27.38 -7.67
N ASP A 289 -1.25 -26.79 -7.49
CA ASP A 289 -2.09 -26.33 -8.60
C ASP A 289 -2.10 -24.79 -8.71
N TRP A 290 -1.09 -24.12 -8.14
CA TRP A 290 -1.02 -22.66 -8.09
C TRP A 290 -1.15 -22.01 -9.48
N GLU A 291 -0.38 -22.49 -10.47
CA GLU A 291 -0.42 -21.97 -11.84
C GLU A 291 -1.79 -22.14 -12.52
N VAL A 292 -2.46 -23.27 -12.23
CA VAL A 292 -3.80 -23.54 -12.78
C VAL A 292 -4.83 -22.59 -12.16
N CYS A 293 -4.65 -22.22 -10.89
CA CYS A 293 -5.52 -21.27 -10.21
C CYS A 293 -5.32 -19.84 -10.65
N THR A 294 -4.08 -19.38 -10.84
CA THR A 294 -3.82 -18.01 -11.30
C THR A 294 -4.39 -17.78 -12.69
N LYS A 295 -4.33 -18.79 -13.57
CA LYS A 295 -4.83 -18.75 -14.96
C LYS A 295 -6.28 -19.23 -15.10
N ARG A 296 -7.02 -19.36 -14.00
CA ARG A 296 -8.40 -19.86 -14.04
C ARG A 296 -9.28 -18.92 -14.85
N TYR A 297 -9.96 -19.43 -15.88
CA TYR A 297 -10.93 -18.67 -16.67
C TYR A 297 -12.33 -18.69 -16.02
N GLY A 298 -13.02 -17.54 -16.04
CA GLY A 298 -14.38 -17.38 -15.53
C GLY A 298 -14.54 -16.22 -14.57
N ASP A 299 -15.69 -15.54 -14.63
CA ASP A 299 -16.03 -14.40 -13.77
C ASP A 299 -16.92 -14.78 -12.59
N ASP A 300 -17.23 -16.07 -12.45
CA ASP A 300 -17.97 -16.60 -11.31
C ASP A 300 -17.21 -16.40 -9.99
N GLY A 301 -17.93 -16.50 -8.87
CA GLY A 301 -17.37 -16.24 -7.55
C GLY A 301 -16.26 -17.23 -7.18
N LEU A 302 -16.38 -18.49 -7.62
CA LEU A 302 -15.39 -19.52 -7.32
C LEU A 302 -14.10 -19.31 -8.11
N SER A 303 -14.19 -19.06 -9.41
CA SER A 303 -13.04 -18.78 -10.29
C SER A 303 -12.25 -17.56 -9.82
N ARG A 304 -12.94 -16.48 -9.43
CA ARG A 304 -12.28 -15.30 -8.82
C ARG A 304 -11.58 -15.63 -7.52
N SER A 305 -12.24 -16.35 -6.61
CA SER A 305 -11.64 -16.74 -5.33
C SER A 305 -10.43 -17.66 -5.48
N LEU A 306 -10.40 -18.52 -6.50
CA LEU A 306 -9.23 -19.33 -6.86
C LEU A 306 -8.04 -18.45 -7.28
N ARG A 307 -8.25 -17.50 -8.20
CA ARG A 307 -7.22 -16.55 -8.64
C ARG A 307 -6.67 -15.74 -7.47
N ILE A 308 -7.55 -15.13 -6.69
CA ILE A 308 -7.18 -14.30 -5.53
C ILE A 308 -6.43 -15.13 -4.48
N ALA A 309 -6.92 -16.32 -4.14
CA ALA A 309 -6.27 -17.17 -3.15
C ALA A 309 -4.86 -17.61 -3.59
N ALA A 310 -4.67 -17.88 -4.89
CA ALA A 310 -3.37 -18.21 -5.43
C ALA A 310 -2.42 -17.00 -5.39
N TRP A 311 -2.87 -15.83 -5.87
CA TRP A 311 -2.05 -14.62 -5.88
C TRP A 311 -1.68 -14.11 -4.49
N ARG A 312 -2.49 -14.37 -3.45
CA ARG A 312 -2.10 -14.10 -2.05
C ARG A 312 -0.87 -14.89 -1.59
N ARG A 313 -0.57 -16.03 -2.22
CA ARG A 313 0.53 -16.93 -1.86
C ARG A 313 1.62 -17.00 -2.93
N VAL A 314 1.65 -16.02 -3.83
CA VAL A 314 2.64 -15.91 -4.90
C VAL A 314 4.10 -16.01 -4.40
N GLY A 315 4.42 -15.42 -3.24
CA GLY A 315 5.77 -15.45 -2.67
C GLY A 315 6.23 -16.84 -2.23
N ASP A 316 5.29 -17.73 -1.92
CA ASP A 316 5.56 -19.12 -1.50
C ASP A 316 5.61 -20.09 -2.70
N SER A 317 5.21 -19.63 -3.90
CA SER A 317 5.09 -20.50 -5.09
C SER A 317 6.45 -20.93 -5.66
N GLY A 318 7.50 -20.10 -5.48
CA GLY A 318 8.81 -20.30 -6.10
C GLY A 318 8.79 -20.21 -7.63
N ALA A 319 7.69 -19.76 -8.25
CA ALA A 319 7.57 -19.62 -9.69
C ALA A 319 8.37 -18.41 -10.21
N GLU A 320 9.02 -18.57 -11.36
CA GLU A 320 9.59 -17.45 -12.11
C GLU A 320 8.45 -16.76 -12.89
N LEU A 321 8.19 -15.50 -12.57
CA LEU A 321 7.05 -14.74 -13.08
C LEU A 321 7.52 -13.68 -14.06
N SER A 322 6.82 -13.57 -15.19
CA SER A 322 7.01 -12.46 -16.13
C SER A 322 6.33 -11.18 -15.62
N ALA A 323 6.67 -10.03 -16.22
CA ALA A 323 5.95 -8.79 -15.95
C ALA A 323 4.44 -8.92 -16.26
N GLY A 324 4.08 -9.63 -17.33
CA GLY A 324 2.69 -9.93 -17.67
C GLY A 324 1.97 -10.72 -16.58
N ASP A 325 2.60 -11.77 -16.04
CA ASP A 325 1.99 -12.57 -14.96
C ASP A 325 1.78 -11.70 -13.70
N LEU A 326 2.77 -10.87 -13.33
CA LEU A 326 2.66 -9.97 -12.18
C LEU A 326 1.59 -8.88 -12.36
N LEU A 327 1.39 -8.37 -13.58
CA LEU A 327 0.30 -7.43 -13.89
C LEU A 327 -1.08 -8.08 -13.80
N GLU A 328 -1.23 -9.33 -14.26
CA GLU A 328 -2.47 -10.08 -14.07
C GLU A 328 -2.75 -10.31 -12.58
N GLY A 329 -1.71 -10.61 -11.80
CA GLY A 329 -1.80 -10.78 -10.35
C GLY A 329 -2.19 -9.52 -9.60
N THR A 330 -1.59 -8.36 -9.94
CA THR A 330 -1.99 -7.08 -9.34
C THR A 330 -3.45 -6.75 -9.64
N GLY A 331 -3.91 -6.97 -10.87
CA GLY A 331 -5.31 -6.81 -11.25
C GLY A 331 -6.25 -7.70 -10.45
N ALA A 332 -5.91 -8.99 -10.31
CA ALA A 332 -6.73 -9.95 -9.57
C ALA A 332 -6.87 -9.60 -8.07
N LEU A 333 -5.80 -9.13 -7.42
CA LEU A 333 -5.86 -8.69 -6.02
C LEU A 333 -6.60 -7.36 -5.86
N ALA A 334 -6.46 -6.43 -6.81
CA ALA A 334 -7.15 -5.14 -6.78
C ALA A 334 -8.68 -5.28 -6.82
N GLU A 335 -9.22 -6.30 -7.51
CA GLU A 335 -10.65 -6.63 -7.47
C GLU A 335 -11.16 -6.95 -6.05
N ALA A 336 -10.31 -7.51 -5.21
CA ALA A 336 -10.60 -7.79 -3.80
C ALA A 336 -10.27 -6.61 -2.86
N GLY A 337 -9.79 -5.47 -3.40
CA GLY A 337 -9.31 -4.35 -2.61
C GLY A 337 -7.99 -4.63 -1.88
N GLU A 338 -7.20 -5.58 -2.38
CA GLU A 338 -5.91 -5.97 -1.82
C GLU A 338 -4.75 -5.55 -2.73
N THR A 339 -3.56 -5.37 -2.16
CA THR A 339 -2.35 -4.97 -2.88
C THR A 339 -1.32 -6.11 -2.86
N MET A 340 -0.50 -6.19 -3.92
CA MET A 340 0.65 -7.10 -3.93
C MET A 340 1.69 -6.69 -2.87
N PRO A 341 2.45 -7.65 -2.31
CA PRO A 341 3.60 -7.34 -1.47
C PRO A 341 4.66 -6.50 -2.21
N ASP A 342 5.23 -5.50 -1.53
CA ASP A 342 6.19 -4.53 -2.09
C ASP A 342 7.36 -5.21 -2.83
N ALA A 343 7.90 -6.30 -2.28
CA ALA A 343 9.00 -7.04 -2.92
C ALA A 343 8.66 -7.53 -4.33
N LEU A 344 7.41 -7.91 -4.58
CA LEU A 344 6.95 -8.36 -5.90
C LEU A 344 6.60 -7.19 -6.81
N VAL A 345 6.14 -6.07 -6.25
CA VAL A 345 5.96 -4.82 -7.00
C VAL A 345 7.30 -4.31 -7.52
N TRP A 346 8.36 -4.39 -6.71
CA TRP A 346 9.74 -4.09 -7.15
C TRP A 346 10.27 -5.09 -8.19
N GLY A 347 9.90 -6.37 -8.08
CA GLY A 347 10.18 -7.38 -9.11
C GLY A 347 9.49 -7.08 -10.45
N LEU A 348 8.22 -6.66 -10.40
CA LEU A 348 7.47 -6.18 -11.57
C LEU A 348 8.14 -4.95 -12.18
N ALA A 349 8.51 -3.96 -11.36
CA ALA A 349 9.17 -2.74 -11.82
C ALA A 349 10.49 -3.05 -12.53
N SER A 350 11.31 -3.95 -11.97
CA SER A 350 12.56 -4.41 -12.58
C SER A 350 12.32 -5.08 -13.95
N SER A 351 11.26 -5.89 -14.05
CA SER A 351 10.90 -6.58 -15.29
C SER A 351 10.40 -5.59 -16.35
N LEU A 352 9.55 -4.64 -15.98
CA LEU A 352 9.06 -3.57 -16.86
C LEU A 352 10.19 -2.69 -17.40
N VAL A 353 11.19 -2.38 -16.57
CA VAL A 353 12.40 -1.66 -17.02
C VAL A 353 13.16 -2.48 -18.06
N SER A 354 13.32 -3.79 -17.84
CA SER A 354 14.00 -4.68 -18.79
C SER A 354 13.25 -4.80 -20.14
N GLU A 355 11.92 -4.64 -20.11
CA GLU A 355 11.06 -4.59 -21.29
C GLU A 355 11.01 -3.20 -21.96
N GLY A 356 11.72 -2.20 -21.43
CA GLY A 356 11.74 -0.85 -21.99
C GLY A 356 10.54 0.03 -21.61
N LYS A 357 9.86 -0.27 -20.50
CA LYS A 357 8.68 0.48 -19.99
C LYS A 357 8.92 1.13 -18.60
N PRO A 358 9.94 1.98 -18.44
CA PRO A 358 10.30 2.57 -17.14
C PRO A 358 9.23 3.53 -16.59
N ALA A 359 8.46 4.21 -17.45
CA ALA A 359 7.39 5.11 -17.01
C ALA A 359 6.20 4.36 -16.38
N GLU A 360 5.91 3.15 -16.86
CA GLU A 360 4.89 2.28 -16.26
C GLU A 360 5.41 1.69 -14.93
N ALA A 361 6.69 1.29 -14.89
CA ALA A 361 7.34 0.82 -13.67
C ALA A 361 7.25 1.86 -12.53
N LEU A 362 7.48 3.14 -12.85
CA LEU A 362 7.41 4.24 -11.89
C LEU A 362 6.02 4.35 -11.22
N GLN A 363 4.94 4.18 -11.98
CA GLN A 363 3.57 4.28 -11.45
C GLN A 363 3.25 3.22 -10.39
N HIS A 364 3.90 2.06 -10.48
CA HIS A 364 3.68 0.96 -9.54
C HIS A 364 4.46 1.10 -8.23
N ILE A 365 5.62 1.77 -8.25
CA ILE A 365 6.49 1.90 -7.09
C ILE A 365 6.31 3.23 -6.34
N GLU A 366 5.44 4.11 -6.82
CA GLU A 366 5.23 5.42 -6.22
C GLU A 366 4.73 5.29 -4.78
N GLY A 367 5.49 5.83 -3.83
CA GLY A 367 5.19 5.77 -2.39
C GLY A 367 5.70 4.53 -1.66
N LEU A 368 6.37 3.59 -2.35
CA LEU A 368 7.03 2.45 -1.71
C LEU A 368 8.40 2.82 -1.13
N GLY A 369 8.78 2.12 -0.06
CA GLY A 369 10.13 2.18 0.49
C GLY A 369 11.14 1.48 -0.43
N ILE A 370 12.41 1.88 -0.34
CA ILE A 370 13.53 1.29 -1.07
C ILE A 370 14.44 0.60 -0.07
N GLU A 371 14.52 -0.73 -0.15
CA GLU A 371 15.33 -1.58 0.71
C GLU A 371 16.04 -2.68 -0.09
N GLY A 372 17.34 -2.83 0.11
CA GLY A 372 18.13 -3.87 -0.53
C GLY A 372 18.66 -3.47 -1.92
N PRO A 373 19.74 -4.13 -2.37
CA PRO A 373 20.45 -3.76 -3.59
C PRO A 373 19.61 -3.91 -4.87
N SER A 374 18.67 -4.88 -4.92
CA SER A 374 17.80 -5.08 -6.07
C SER A 374 16.83 -3.92 -6.27
N GLN A 375 16.20 -3.43 -5.20
CA GLN A 375 15.26 -2.31 -5.25
C GLN A 375 15.99 -1.01 -5.59
N VAL A 376 17.16 -0.79 -4.99
CA VAL A 376 18.04 0.35 -5.33
C VAL A 376 18.41 0.32 -6.81
N SER A 377 18.85 -0.81 -7.34
CA SER A 377 19.19 -0.94 -8.76
C SER A 377 17.99 -0.65 -9.67
N ALA A 378 16.81 -1.17 -9.33
CA ALA A 378 15.59 -0.90 -10.09
C ALA A 378 15.23 0.59 -10.08
N ALA A 379 15.25 1.23 -8.92
CA ALA A 379 14.98 2.67 -8.77
C ALA A 379 15.94 3.53 -9.60
N LEU A 380 17.25 3.23 -9.57
CA LEU A 380 18.26 3.97 -10.33
C LEU A 380 18.07 3.81 -11.85
N ASN A 381 17.73 2.60 -12.31
CA ASN A 381 17.44 2.35 -13.73
C ASN A 381 16.18 3.10 -14.20
N ILE A 382 15.17 3.22 -13.35
CA ILE A 382 13.95 4.01 -13.65
C ILE A 382 14.31 5.49 -13.75
N LEU A 383 15.02 6.06 -12.77
CA LEU A 383 15.43 7.46 -12.78
C LEU A 383 16.29 7.82 -14.00
N ALA A 384 17.16 6.92 -14.43
CA ALA A 384 18.00 7.17 -15.60
C ALA A 384 17.22 7.26 -16.92
N ALA A 385 15.99 6.76 -16.96
CA ALA A 385 15.12 6.82 -18.13
C ALA A 385 13.95 7.79 -17.98
N VAL A 386 13.55 8.12 -16.74
CA VAL A 386 12.40 8.96 -16.42
C VAL A 386 12.76 9.90 -15.28
N ASP A 387 12.78 11.20 -15.57
CA ASP A 387 12.96 12.24 -14.56
C ASP A 387 11.77 12.24 -13.57
N SER A 388 12.05 12.07 -12.28
CA SER A 388 11.03 11.99 -11.23
C SER A 388 11.56 12.52 -9.89
N ASP A 389 11.20 13.76 -9.55
CA ASP A 389 11.55 14.38 -8.26
C ASP A 389 11.11 13.51 -7.05
N PRO A 390 9.90 12.91 -7.01
CA PRO A 390 9.49 12.05 -5.88
C PRO A 390 10.38 10.81 -5.70
N LEU A 391 10.87 10.22 -6.78
CA LEU A 391 11.77 9.07 -6.72
C LEU A 391 13.19 9.50 -6.31
N GLU A 392 13.66 10.66 -6.77
CA GLU A 392 14.92 11.26 -6.29
C GLU A 392 14.88 11.51 -4.78
N ASP A 393 13.77 12.06 -4.27
CA ASP A 393 13.56 12.28 -2.83
C ASP A 393 13.52 10.95 -2.06
N SER A 394 12.89 9.92 -2.62
CA SER A 394 12.81 8.59 -2.00
C SER A 394 14.19 7.94 -1.87
N ILE A 395 15.03 8.02 -2.90
CA ILE A 395 16.42 7.54 -2.85
C ILE A 395 17.23 8.35 -1.83
N THR A 396 17.08 9.67 -1.84
CA THR A 396 17.75 10.58 -0.89
C THR A 396 17.40 10.24 0.56
N ASN A 397 16.12 9.97 0.85
CA ASN A 397 15.67 9.57 2.17
C ASN A 397 16.20 8.20 2.58
N ALA A 398 16.22 7.23 1.65
CA ALA A 398 16.77 5.89 1.90
C ALA A 398 18.30 5.89 2.11
N MET A 399 19.03 6.88 1.56
CA MET A 399 20.49 7.01 1.62
C MET A 399 21.05 6.92 3.05
N ALA A 400 20.33 7.46 4.03
CA ALA A 400 20.77 7.48 5.43
C ALA A 400 20.83 6.08 6.06
N SER A 401 20.00 5.14 5.60
CA SER A 401 19.96 3.75 6.07
C SER A 401 20.75 2.79 5.19
N MET A 402 21.15 3.20 3.98
CA MET A 402 21.87 2.33 3.04
C MET A 402 23.17 1.78 3.61
N ASP A 403 23.47 0.53 3.27
CA ASP A 403 24.75 -0.10 3.52
C ASP A 403 25.82 0.28 2.47
N GLU A 404 27.00 -0.31 2.57
CA GLU A 404 28.12 -0.02 1.66
C GLU A 404 27.82 -0.48 0.22
N GLU A 405 27.13 -1.60 0.03
CA GLU A 405 26.83 -2.15 -1.30
C GLU A 405 25.79 -1.27 -2.01
N GLU A 406 24.69 -0.93 -1.32
CA GLU A 406 23.63 -0.06 -1.82
C GLU A 406 24.15 1.33 -2.17
N ALA A 407 24.91 1.97 -1.29
CA ALA A 407 25.49 3.28 -1.55
C ALA A 407 26.49 3.24 -2.73
N SER A 408 27.22 2.13 -2.89
CA SER A 408 28.14 1.96 -4.03
C SER A 408 27.41 1.87 -5.38
N LEU A 409 26.21 1.26 -5.41
CA LEU A 409 25.38 1.19 -6.62
C LEU A 409 24.96 2.60 -7.04
N VAL A 410 24.49 3.42 -6.09
CA VAL A 410 24.09 4.81 -6.38
C VAL A 410 25.29 5.62 -6.87
N LEU A 411 26.45 5.51 -6.21
CA LEU A 411 27.66 6.25 -6.56
C LEU A 411 28.11 6.00 -8.01
N LYS A 412 28.00 4.76 -8.47
CA LYS A 412 28.49 4.28 -9.77
C LYS A 412 27.50 4.49 -10.91
N HIS A 413 26.25 4.80 -10.60
CA HIS A 413 25.21 4.93 -11.62
C HIS A 413 25.34 6.24 -12.41
N GLU A 414 25.72 6.15 -13.69
CA GLU A 414 25.98 7.35 -14.52
C GLU A 414 24.71 8.13 -14.89
N GLY A 415 23.56 7.45 -14.95
CA GLY A 415 22.27 8.07 -15.30
C GLY A 415 21.63 8.91 -14.18
N VAL A 416 22.28 9.03 -13.02
CA VAL A 416 21.73 9.70 -11.84
C VAL A 416 22.44 11.04 -11.62
N SER A 417 21.71 12.02 -11.11
CA SER A 417 22.20 13.38 -10.91
C SER A 417 23.40 13.45 -9.95
N ILE A 418 24.31 14.38 -10.20
CA ILE A 418 25.52 14.60 -9.38
C ILE A 418 25.19 14.79 -7.88
N PRO A 419 24.14 15.53 -7.48
CA PRO A 419 23.80 15.70 -6.06
C PRO A 419 23.51 14.39 -5.33
N ILE A 420 22.76 13.47 -5.94
CA ILE A 420 22.43 12.16 -5.33
C ILE A 420 23.68 11.31 -5.22
N ARG A 421 24.48 11.24 -6.28
CA ARG A 421 25.75 10.51 -6.27
C ARG A 421 26.75 11.07 -5.25
N LEU A 422 26.74 12.39 -5.03
CA LEU A 422 27.55 13.04 -3.99
C LEU A 422 27.11 12.62 -2.58
N GLN A 423 25.81 12.52 -2.33
CA GLN A 423 25.31 12.01 -1.05
C GLN A 423 25.74 10.56 -0.82
N ALA A 424 25.72 9.72 -1.85
CA ALA A 424 26.24 8.36 -1.78
C ALA A 424 27.74 8.32 -1.43
N ALA A 425 28.55 9.21 -2.01
CA ALA A 425 29.97 9.33 -1.66
C ALA A 425 30.18 9.73 -0.19
N ARG A 426 29.36 10.66 0.32
CA ARG A 426 29.39 11.07 1.74
C ARG A 426 28.97 9.93 2.66
N ARG A 427 27.91 9.20 2.31
CA ARG A 427 27.46 8.02 3.05
C ARG A 427 28.56 6.96 3.16
N LEU A 428 29.24 6.65 2.07
CA LEU A 428 30.38 5.73 2.06
C LEU A 428 31.56 6.24 2.89
N THR A 429 31.75 7.56 2.96
CA THR A 429 32.76 8.18 3.83
C THR A 429 32.38 8.04 5.31
N ASP A 430 31.10 8.19 5.65
CA ASP A 430 30.59 8.00 7.02
C ASP A 430 30.69 6.53 7.48
N LEU A 431 30.61 5.59 6.52
CA LEU A 431 30.85 4.16 6.74
C LEU A 431 32.34 3.79 6.75
N ASP A 432 33.25 4.76 6.59
CA ASP A 432 34.71 4.57 6.46
C ASP A 432 35.08 3.51 5.39
N SER A 433 34.37 3.50 4.24
CA SER A 433 34.66 2.56 3.14
C SER A 433 36.01 2.85 2.49
N ILE A 434 36.90 1.86 2.53
CA ILE A 434 38.20 1.91 1.82
C ILE A 434 38.06 1.36 0.40
N ARG A 435 37.12 0.42 0.18
CA ARG A 435 36.92 -0.28 -1.10
C ARG A 435 36.56 0.66 -2.25
N HIS A 436 35.85 1.74 -1.93
CA HIS A 436 35.32 2.69 -2.91
C HIS A 436 36.02 4.06 -2.87
N ALA A 437 37.24 4.11 -2.31
CA ALA A 437 37.95 5.37 -2.11
C ALA A 437 38.20 6.15 -3.41
N ASP A 438 38.55 5.46 -4.51
CA ASP A 438 38.78 6.13 -5.80
C ASP A 438 37.48 6.71 -6.37
N GLU A 439 36.37 5.94 -6.35
CA GLU A 439 35.08 6.43 -6.84
C GLU A 439 34.56 7.61 -6.00
N MET A 440 34.74 7.57 -4.68
CA MET A 440 34.40 8.69 -3.79
C MET A 440 35.22 9.94 -4.13
N LEU A 441 36.54 9.81 -4.25
CA LEU A 441 37.42 10.92 -4.62
C LEU A 441 37.07 11.51 -5.99
N ASN A 442 36.72 10.65 -6.96
CA ASN A 442 36.30 11.07 -8.28
C ASN A 442 35.01 11.89 -8.19
N MET A 443 34.03 11.43 -7.41
CA MET A 443 32.77 12.14 -7.23
C MET A 443 32.91 13.47 -6.49
N PHE A 444 33.74 13.54 -5.43
CA PHE A 444 34.04 14.82 -4.77
C PHE A 444 34.71 15.81 -5.74
N THR A 445 35.56 15.32 -6.64
CA THR A 445 36.20 16.14 -7.66
C THR A 445 35.21 16.66 -8.69
N ILE A 446 34.35 15.79 -9.24
CA ILE A 446 33.32 16.15 -10.25
C ILE A 446 32.32 17.16 -9.66
N ALA A 447 31.87 16.93 -8.42
CA ALA A 447 30.95 17.81 -7.73
C ALA A 447 31.60 19.12 -7.23
N ALA A 448 32.92 19.24 -7.32
CA ALA A 448 33.70 20.31 -6.70
C ALA A 448 33.40 20.46 -5.18
N ASP A 449 33.25 19.32 -4.49
CA ASP A 449 33.05 19.21 -3.05
C ASP A 449 34.41 19.27 -2.35
N ILE A 450 34.89 20.49 -2.12
CA ILE A 450 36.23 20.73 -1.58
C ILE A 450 36.36 20.18 -0.16
N ASP A 451 35.31 20.23 0.64
CA ASP A 451 35.35 19.74 2.02
C ASP A 451 35.50 18.22 2.07
N GLY A 452 34.77 17.49 1.22
CA GLY A 452 34.92 16.05 1.04
C GLY A 452 36.34 15.65 0.61
N LEU A 453 36.92 16.39 -0.35
CA LEU A 453 38.32 16.20 -0.73
C LEU A 453 39.26 16.47 0.45
N VAL A 454 39.14 17.61 1.14
CA VAL A 454 40.00 17.94 2.30
C VAL A 454 39.95 16.83 3.34
N GLY A 455 38.75 16.34 3.67
CA GLY A 455 38.56 15.23 4.61
C GLY A 455 39.31 13.97 4.20
N ALA A 456 39.21 13.57 2.93
CA ALA A 456 39.89 12.38 2.40
C ALA A 456 41.42 12.52 2.41
N PHE A 457 41.96 13.64 1.90
CA PHE A 457 43.40 13.86 1.82
C PHE A 457 44.06 14.08 3.19
N MET A 458 43.33 14.61 4.18
CA MET A 458 43.83 14.75 5.55
C MET A 458 43.87 13.41 6.30
N LYS A 459 42.96 12.48 5.97
CA LYS A 459 42.99 11.10 6.51
C LYS A 459 44.18 10.31 5.96
N ASP A 460 44.49 10.43 4.67
CA ASP A 460 45.63 9.75 4.03
C ASP A 460 46.51 10.67 3.19
N ASN A 461 47.66 11.05 3.75
CA ASN A 461 48.66 11.88 3.09
C ASN A 461 49.30 11.22 1.85
N ALA A 462 49.22 9.89 1.69
CA ALA A 462 49.75 9.21 0.50
C ALA A 462 48.97 9.60 -0.76
N LEU A 463 47.67 9.92 -0.63
CA LEU A 463 46.83 10.39 -1.72
C LEU A 463 47.38 11.67 -2.36
N ALA A 464 48.04 12.54 -1.59
CA ALA A 464 48.63 13.77 -2.10
C ALA A 464 49.75 13.53 -3.13
N ARG A 465 50.39 12.36 -3.08
CA ARG A 465 51.40 11.95 -4.07
C ARG A 465 50.76 11.35 -5.32
N ALA A 466 49.67 10.61 -5.15
CA ALA A 466 48.94 9.97 -6.24
C ALA A 466 48.14 10.98 -7.07
N TYR A 467 47.50 11.96 -6.42
CA TYR A 467 46.60 12.93 -7.05
C TYR A 467 47.00 14.39 -6.73
N PRO A 468 48.21 14.84 -7.11
CA PRO A 468 48.70 16.17 -6.74
C PRO A 468 47.84 17.31 -7.31
N HIS A 469 47.29 17.16 -8.51
CA HIS A 469 46.40 18.17 -9.10
C HIS A 469 45.13 18.41 -8.27
N ARG A 470 44.55 17.37 -7.65
CA ARG A 470 43.40 17.52 -6.75
C ARG A 470 43.76 18.24 -5.45
N VAL A 471 44.98 18.05 -4.93
CA VAL A 471 45.46 18.82 -3.77
C VAL A 471 45.64 20.29 -4.10
N LEU A 472 46.19 20.61 -5.28
CA LEU A 472 46.33 21.99 -5.73
C LEU A 472 44.97 22.64 -6.02
N LEU A 473 44.02 21.87 -6.55
CA LEU A 473 42.62 22.28 -6.67
C LEU A 473 42.04 22.71 -5.31
N ILE A 474 42.17 21.86 -4.29
CA ILE A 474 41.75 22.16 -2.91
C ILE A 474 42.38 23.48 -2.45
N TRP A 475 43.68 23.65 -2.65
CA TRP A 475 44.39 24.84 -2.21
C TRP A 475 43.81 26.15 -2.77
N HIS A 476 43.38 26.16 -4.04
CA HIS A 476 42.83 27.36 -4.68
C HIS A 476 41.34 27.57 -4.38
N LEU A 477 40.59 26.51 -4.10
CA LEU A 477 39.13 26.57 -3.99
C LEU A 477 38.59 26.45 -2.57
N ILE A 478 39.39 26.03 -1.59
CA ILE A 478 38.94 25.93 -0.20
C ILE A 478 38.52 27.30 0.33
N THR A 479 37.36 27.35 0.99
CA THR A 479 36.86 28.57 1.62
C THR A 479 37.73 28.94 2.81
N GLY A 480 37.80 30.23 3.13
CA GLY A 480 38.56 30.69 4.29
C GLY A 480 38.03 30.08 5.59
N GLU A 481 36.73 29.82 5.66
CA GLU A 481 36.05 29.23 6.82
C GLU A 481 36.44 27.76 7.01
N ALA A 482 36.33 26.94 5.96
CA ALA A 482 36.69 25.52 6.02
C ALA A 482 38.19 25.29 6.27
N ALA A 483 39.03 26.26 5.93
CA ALA A 483 40.46 26.21 6.18
C ALA A 483 40.87 26.49 7.63
N ILE A 484 39.96 26.98 8.48
CA ILE A 484 40.28 27.32 9.88
C ILE A 484 40.72 26.05 10.62
N GLY A 485 41.86 26.13 11.32
CA GLY A 485 42.46 25.01 12.04
C GLY A 485 43.20 23.98 11.16
N SER A 486 42.95 23.92 9.85
CA SER A 486 43.55 22.95 8.94
C SER A 486 44.68 23.52 8.06
N LYS A 487 44.95 24.84 8.14
CA LYS A 487 45.98 25.56 7.35
C LYS A 487 47.35 24.88 7.28
N ARG A 488 47.89 24.42 8.43
CA ARG A 488 49.20 23.75 8.48
C ARG A 488 49.18 22.43 7.71
N GLY A 489 48.11 21.65 7.84
CA GLY A 489 47.91 20.41 7.10
C GLY A 489 47.82 20.67 5.59
N LEU A 490 47.00 21.65 5.19
CA LEU A 490 46.85 22.04 3.78
C LEU A 490 48.17 22.51 3.16
N SER A 491 48.95 23.28 3.92
CA SER A 491 50.29 23.72 3.49
C SER A 491 51.25 22.54 3.31
N SER A 492 51.17 21.52 4.16
CA SER A 492 51.97 20.29 4.05
C SER A 492 51.54 19.45 2.84
N LEU A 493 50.24 19.30 2.63
CA LEU A 493 49.68 18.61 1.46
C LEU A 493 50.11 19.30 0.16
N ARG A 494 50.00 20.63 0.08
CA ARG A 494 50.45 21.41 -1.09
C ARG A 494 51.92 21.22 -1.40
N LYS A 495 52.80 21.29 -0.38
CA LYS A 495 54.25 21.06 -0.57
C LYS A 495 54.53 19.67 -1.16
N THR A 496 53.83 18.67 -0.65
CA THR A 496 53.91 17.30 -1.16
C THR A 496 53.45 17.26 -2.61
N ALA A 497 52.26 17.80 -2.92
CA ALA A 497 51.72 17.81 -4.27
C ALA A 497 52.64 18.49 -5.29
N LEU A 498 53.22 19.64 -4.96
CA LEU A 498 54.18 20.35 -5.82
C LEU A 498 55.46 19.55 -6.07
N THR A 499 55.88 18.71 -5.12
CA THR A 499 57.06 17.86 -5.29
C THR A 499 56.79 16.72 -6.28
N PHE A 500 55.56 16.21 -6.34
CA PHE A 500 55.20 15.03 -7.14
C PHE A 500 54.40 15.36 -8.41
N ILE A 501 54.14 16.63 -8.71
CA ILE A 501 53.30 17.02 -9.86
C ILE A 501 53.85 16.52 -11.20
N GLY A 502 55.17 16.55 -11.38
CA GLY A 502 55.84 16.12 -12.61
C GLY A 502 55.86 14.60 -12.82
N ASP A 503 55.76 13.82 -11.73
CA ASP A 503 55.80 12.36 -11.74
C ASP A 503 54.41 11.73 -11.60
N SER A 504 53.35 12.55 -11.67
CA SER A 504 51.99 12.12 -11.35
C SER A 504 51.33 11.31 -12.45
N VAL A 505 50.47 10.38 -12.04
CA VAL A 505 49.57 9.66 -12.95
C VAL A 505 48.55 10.65 -13.51
N VAL A 506 48.23 10.53 -14.80
CA VAL A 506 47.21 11.37 -15.45
C VAL A 506 45.88 11.18 -14.73
N ASP A 507 45.39 12.25 -14.10
CA ASP A 507 44.08 12.30 -13.46
C ASP A 507 43.00 12.34 -14.54
N ARG A 508 42.29 11.22 -14.72
CA ARG A 508 41.24 11.09 -15.74
C ARG A 508 39.93 11.78 -15.38
N THR A 509 39.76 12.17 -14.11
CA THR A 509 38.54 12.83 -13.63
C THR A 509 38.58 14.32 -13.90
N LEU A 510 39.76 14.94 -13.81
CA LEU A 510 39.94 16.34 -14.16
C LEU A 510 40.01 16.51 -15.69
N SER A 511 39.32 17.53 -16.22
CA SER A 511 39.48 17.90 -17.63
C SER A 511 40.87 18.46 -17.89
N GLU A 512 41.36 18.35 -19.13
CA GLU A 512 42.63 18.97 -19.53
C GLU A 512 42.66 20.49 -19.23
N ALA A 513 41.51 21.16 -19.31
CA ALA A 513 41.40 22.57 -18.98
C ALA A 513 41.49 22.82 -17.46
N SER A 514 40.87 21.98 -16.62
CA SER A 514 41.02 22.06 -15.16
C SER A 514 42.46 21.86 -14.71
N ILE A 515 43.16 20.86 -15.27
CA ILE A 515 44.57 20.60 -14.97
C ILE A 515 45.42 21.82 -15.35
N ALA A 516 45.25 22.34 -16.58
CA ALA A 516 45.97 23.52 -17.05
C ALA A 516 45.69 24.78 -16.20
N LEU A 517 44.45 24.98 -15.75
CA LEU A 517 44.08 26.11 -14.88
C LEU A 517 44.72 26.00 -13.50
N VAL A 518 44.72 24.81 -12.90
CA VAL A 518 45.37 24.56 -11.60
C VAL A 518 46.87 24.83 -11.70
N SER A 519 47.53 24.31 -12.74
CA SER A 519 48.95 24.56 -12.97
C SER A 519 49.25 26.03 -13.21
N LEU A 520 48.41 26.74 -13.97
CA LEU A 520 48.56 28.19 -14.16
C LEU A 520 48.46 28.96 -12.84
N LEU A 521 47.53 28.58 -11.95
CA LEU A 521 47.34 29.21 -10.65
C LEU A 521 48.51 29.00 -9.67
N ASP A 522 49.26 27.89 -9.82
CA ASP A 522 50.48 27.59 -9.09
C ASP A 522 51.77 28.00 -9.83
N GLY A 523 51.67 28.53 -11.05
CA GLY A 523 52.82 28.94 -11.86
C GLY A 523 53.64 27.78 -12.43
N VAL A 524 53.05 26.59 -12.53
CA VAL A 524 53.69 25.40 -13.11
C VAL A 524 53.58 25.47 -14.63
N PRO A 525 54.69 25.31 -15.39
CA PRO A 525 54.64 25.32 -16.85
C PRO A 525 53.78 24.16 -17.39
N GLN A 526 52.68 24.48 -18.06
CA GLN A 526 51.82 23.50 -18.72
C GLN A 526 51.29 24.04 -20.05
N ASP A 527 50.95 23.14 -20.97
CA ASP A 527 50.19 23.49 -22.16
C ASP A 527 48.80 24.04 -21.77
N ILE A 528 48.46 25.21 -22.31
CA ILE A 528 47.20 25.93 -22.05
C ILE A 528 46.25 25.87 -23.24
N GLU A 529 46.57 25.09 -24.27
CA GLU A 529 45.73 24.98 -25.46
C GLU A 529 44.32 24.48 -25.13
N SER A 530 44.18 23.62 -24.11
CA SER A 530 42.89 23.18 -23.57
C SER A 530 42.05 24.35 -23.04
N ILE A 531 42.67 25.32 -22.38
CA ILE A 531 42.03 26.56 -21.91
C ILE A 531 41.67 27.45 -23.10
N HIS A 532 42.55 27.53 -24.11
CA HIS A 532 42.31 28.35 -25.29
C HIS A 532 41.04 27.94 -26.03
N ARG A 533 40.82 26.63 -26.17
CA ARG A 533 39.61 26.09 -26.84
C ARG A 533 38.30 26.47 -26.15
N LYS A 534 38.34 26.87 -24.87
CA LYS A 534 37.15 27.24 -24.08
C LYS A 534 36.79 28.73 -24.16
N LEU A 535 37.73 29.60 -24.54
CA LEU A 535 37.54 31.06 -24.52
C LEU A 535 37.34 31.63 -25.94
N ASP A 536 36.61 32.74 -26.02
CA ASP A 536 36.50 33.50 -27.26
C ASP A 536 37.78 34.31 -27.58
N SER A 537 37.85 34.90 -28.77
CA SER A 537 39.03 35.64 -29.24
C SER A 537 39.48 36.77 -28.31
N ASP A 538 38.55 37.39 -27.59
CA ASP A 538 38.83 38.47 -26.65
C ASP A 538 39.36 37.93 -25.32
N GLY A 539 38.77 36.82 -24.83
CA GLY A 539 39.27 36.06 -23.68
C GLY A 539 40.68 35.53 -23.89
N LEU A 540 40.98 35.01 -25.09
CA LEU A 540 42.33 34.56 -25.45
C LEU A 540 43.37 35.69 -25.40
N LYS A 541 43.03 36.87 -25.91
CA LYS A 541 43.91 38.05 -25.85
C LYS A 541 44.12 38.51 -24.41
N ALA A 542 43.09 38.45 -23.58
CA ALA A 542 43.19 38.79 -22.17
C ALA A 542 44.04 37.76 -21.41
N LEU A 543 43.83 36.46 -21.64
CA LEU A 543 44.57 35.37 -21.01
C LEU A 543 46.06 35.37 -21.41
N ASN A 544 46.39 35.67 -22.66
CA ASN A 544 47.79 35.78 -23.08
C ASN A 544 48.52 36.95 -22.40
N GLU A 545 47.82 38.05 -22.11
CA GLU A 545 48.37 39.15 -21.32
C GLU A 545 48.56 38.76 -19.86
N VAL A 546 47.58 38.04 -19.29
CA VAL A 546 47.71 37.42 -17.96
C VAL A 546 48.94 36.52 -17.89
N ARG A 547 49.15 35.65 -18.88
CA ARG A 547 50.32 34.77 -18.94
C ARG A 547 51.63 35.54 -19.01
N ARG A 548 51.69 36.61 -19.81
CA ARG A 548 52.87 37.47 -19.91
C ARG A 548 53.14 38.20 -18.60
N ALA A 549 52.11 38.69 -17.93
CA ALA A 549 52.24 39.33 -16.62
C ALA A 549 52.73 38.35 -15.54
N LEU A 550 52.31 37.08 -15.62
CA LEU A 550 52.71 36.01 -14.68
C LEU A 550 54.03 35.30 -15.04
N ALA A 551 54.68 35.65 -16.16
CA ALA A 551 55.95 35.06 -16.57
C ALA A 551 57.11 35.56 -15.67
N PRO A 552 58.27 34.86 -15.63
CA PRO A 552 59.43 35.27 -14.82
C PRO A 552 59.92 36.71 -15.10
N ASP A 553 59.76 37.17 -16.35
CA ASP A 553 60.14 38.53 -16.80
C ASP A 553 58.95 39.50 -16.83
N GLY A 554 57.78 39.08 -16.32
CA GLY A 554 56.54 39.85 -16.32
C GLY A 554 56.49 40.87 -15.17
N ASP A 555 55.69 41.92 -15.36
CA ASP A 555 55.47 42.96 -14.34
C ASP A 555 54.45 42.55 -13.26
N GLY A 556 53.88 41.34 -13.34
CA GLY A 556 52.90 40.82 -12.39
C GLY A 556 51.52 41.49 -12.45
N VAL A 557 51.29 42.46 -13.36
CA VAL A 557 50.12 43.34 -13.33
C VAL A 557 49.31 43.27 -14.61
N VAL A 558 48.02 42.99 -14.46
CA VAL A 558 47.06 43.02 -15.57
C VAL A 558 46.12 44.22 -15.40
N GLY A 559 45.85 44.93 -16.50
CA GLY A 559 44.93 46.06 -16.48
C GLY A 559 43.49 45.64 -16.11
N THR A 560 42.80 46.43 -15.30
CA THR A 560 41.42 46.14 -14.85
C THR A 560 40.46 45.86 -16.00
N LYS A 561 40.53 46.67 -17.08
CA LYS A 561 39.74 46.46 -18.30
C LYS A 561 39.96 45.08 -18.92
N ARG A 562 41.18 44.53 -18.85
CA ARG A 562 41.48 43.18 -19.37
C ARG A 562 40.94 42.08 -18.49
N ILE A 563 41.01 42.27 -17.17
CA ILE A 563 40.39 41.35 -16.19
C ILE A 563 38.86 41.31 -16.42
N GLU A 564 38.23 42.45 -16.66
CA GLU A 564 36.80 42.54 -16.99
C GLU A 564 36.47 41.83 -18.30
N ILE A 565 37.25 42.03 -19.36
CA ILE A 565 37.09 41.33 -20.65
C ILE A 565 37.18 39.81 -20.45
N LEU A 566 38.17 39.34 -19.68
CA LEU A 566 38.32 37.92 -19.36
C LEU A 566 37.11 37.40 -18.58
N GLY A 567 36.64 38.14 -17.58
CA GLY A 567 35.44 37.79 -16.81
C GLY A 567 34.18 37.68 -17.68
N HIS A 568 34.00 38.56 -18.66
CA HIS A 568 32.90 38.47 -19.62
C HIS A 568 33.03 37.27 -20.56
N SER A 569 34.23 36.95 -21.00
CA SER A 569 34.50 35.76 -21.83
C SER A 569 34.16 34.47 -21.06
N ILE A 570 34.62 34.33 -19.80
CA ILE A 570 34.33 33.18 -18.92
C ILE A 570 32.82 33.02 -18.68
N LYS A 571 32.07 34.12 -18.56
CA LYS A 571 30.59 34.05 -18.40
C LYS A 571 29.89 33.44 -19.63
N ARG A 572 30.43 33.66 -20.83
CA ARG A 572 29.87 33.14 -22.09
C ARG A 572 30.41 31.75 -22.47
N ALA A 573 31.51 31.33 -21.87
CA ALA A 573 32.15 30.05 -22.15
C ALA A 573 31.33 28.86 -21.62
N ASP A 574 31.36 27.77 -22.39
CA ASP A 574 30.83 26.47 -22.00
C ASP A 574 31.82 25.73 -21.09
N LEU A 575 31.57 25.86 -19.79
CA LEU A 575 32.45 25.41 -18.71
C LEU A 575 31.68 24.51 -17.76
N SER A 576 32.33 23.42 -17.35
CA SER A 576 31.86 22.62 -16.21
C SER A 576 31.81 23.46 -14.93
N HIS A 577 31.08 22.97 -13.92
CA HIS A 577 30.99 23.62 -12.62
C HIS A 577 32.38 23.86 -12.01
N LEU A 578 33.26 22.87 -12.10
CA LEU A 578 34.62 22.94 -11.57
C LEU A 578 35.49 23.95 -12.35
N GLU A 579 35.48 23.90 -13.68
CA GLU A 579 36.24 24.84 -14.53
C GLU A 579 35.82 26.29 -14.23
N ARG A 580 34.52 26.54 -14.04
CA ARG A 580 33.99 27.86 -13.72
C ARG A 580 34.50 28.36 -12.36
N LYS A 581 34.56 27.50 -11.34
CA LYS A 581 35.16 27.83 -10.03
C LYS A 581 36.65 28.16 -10.16
N LEU A 582 37.41 27.38 -10.93
CA LEU A 582 38.83 27.61 -11.17
C LEU A 582 39.13 28.93 -11.91
N PHE A 583 38.37 29.24 -12.94
CA PHE A 583 38.46 30.54 -13.60
C PHE A 583 38.11 31.70 -12.66
N GLY A 584 37.14 31.52 -11.76
CA GLY A 584 36.87 32.46 -10.68
C GLY A 584 38.10 32.70 -9.80
N ALA A 585 38.74 31.62 -9.35
CA ALA A 585 39.97 31.71 -8.55
C ALA A 585 41.12 32.40 -9.30
N LEU A 586 41.22 32.22 -10.63
CA LEU A 586 42.19 32.94 -11.48
C LEU A 586 41.91 34.45 -11.49
N ILE A 587 40.67 34.85 -11.74
CA ILE A 587 40.27 36.27 -11.69
C ILE A 587 40.56 36.87 -10.33
N ASP A 588 40.25 36.16 -9.25
CA ASP A 588 40.51 36.62 -7.88
C ASP A 588 42.01 36.78 -7.61
N SER A 589 42.84 35.84 -8.07
CA SER A 589 44.30 35.97 -7.98
C SER A 589 44.83 37.19 -8.73
N LEU A 590 44.28 37.51 -9.91
CA LEU A 590 44.67 38.69 -10.70
C LEU A 590 44.26 39.99 -10.01
N LEU A 591 43.06 40.04 -9.44
CA LEU A 591 42.59 41.19 -8.67
C LEU A 591 43.43 41.41 -7.39
N LEU A 592 43.83 40.32 -6.71
CA LEU A 592 44.74 40.39 -5.57
C LEU A 592 46.14 40.89 -5.98
N ASN A 593 46.70 40.38 -7.07
CA ASN A 593 47.98 40.88 -7.61
C ASN A 593 47.91 42.37 -7.92
N ARG A 594 46.80 42.80 -8.55
CA ARG A 594 46.57 44.20 -8.90
C ARG A 594 46.48 45.08 -7.65
N ALA A 595 45.72 44.67 -6.64
CA ALA A 595 45.58 45.40 -5.40
C ALA A 595 46.91 45.55 -4.67
N ALA A 596 47.72 44.48 -4.60
CA ALA A 596 49.07 44.55 -4.02
C ALA A 596 49.95 45.60 -4.71
N MET A 597 49.93 45.65 -6.04
CA MET A 597 50.75 46.58 -6.82
C MET A 597 50.25 48.02 -6.74
N ASP A 598 48.93 48.22 -6.69
CA ASP A 598 48.34 49.54 -6.47
C ASP A 598 48.69 50.07 -5.06
N LEU A 599 48.77 49.21 -4.04
CA LEU A 599 49.26 49.57 -2.70
C LEU A 599 50.75 49.91 -2.66
N GLN A 600 51.59 49.18 -3.40
CA GLN A 600 53.03 49.45 -3.47
C GLN A 600 53.36 50.76 -4.21
N SER A 601 52.43 51.29 -5.01
CA SER A 601 52.67 52.48 -5.83
C SER A 601 52.77 53.79 -5.04
N GLY A 602 52.29 53.83 -3.79
CA GLY A 602 52.30 55.02 -2.93
C GLY A 602 51.39 56.16 -3.40
N VAL A 603 50.48 55.90 -4.34
CA VAL A 603 49.53 56.89 -4.88
C VAL A 603 48.20 56.72 -4.17
N GLU A 604 47.76 57.73 -3.41
CA GLU A 604 46.53 57.67 -2.58
C GLU A 604 45.30 57.15 -3.34
N GLU A 605 45.08 57.61 -4.58
CA GLU A 605 43.92 57.16 -5.38
C GLU A 605 44.04 55.70 -5.86
N ARG A 606 45.25 55.16 -5.97
CA ARG A 606 45.48 53.72 -6.25
C ARG A 606 45.30 52.90 -4.97
N GLU A 607 45.80 53.38 -3.84
CA GLU A 607 45.62 52.75 -2.53
C GLU A 607 44.14 52.64 -2.14
N ARG A 608 43.36 53.71 -2.35
CA ARG A 608 41.90 53.72 -2.12
C ARG A 608 41.19 52.66 -2.96
N ARG A 609 41.49 52.60 -4.27
CA ARG A 609 40.92 51.58 -5.18
C ARG A 609 41.35 50.16 -4.82
N ALA A 610 42.59 49.98 -4.38
CA ALA A 610 43.07 48.68 -3.91
C ALA A 610 42.30 48.24 -2.66
N THR A 611 42.11 49.13 -1.69
CA THR A 611 41.35 48.88 -0.46
C THR A 611 39.89 48.52 -0.76
N GLU A 612 39.22 49.26 -1.66
CA GLU A 612 37.87 48.94 -2.13
C GLU A 612 37.82 47.57 -2.84
N SER A 613 38.84 47.23 -3.63
CA SER A 613 38.94 45.93 -4.30
C SER A 613 39.11 44.78 -3.30
N LEU A 614 40.00 44.93 -2.32
CA LEU A 614 40.19 43.95 -1.24
C LEU A 614 38.90 43.78 -0.43
N GLY A 615 38.24 44.89 -0.06
CA GLY A 615 36.96 44.85 0.63
C GLY A 615 35.89 44.06 -0.15
N ARG A 616 35.80 44.26 -1.47
CA ARG A 616 34.88 43.50 -2.33
C ARG A 616 35.23 42.03 -2.43
N LEU A 617 36.51 41.64 -2.38
CA LEU A 617 36.92 40.24 -2.43
C LEU A 617 36.65 39.54 -1.10
N CYS A 618 37.05 40.13 0.03
CA CYS A 618 36.84 39.57 1.36
C CYS A 618 35.37 39.54 1.79
N GLY A 619 34.55 40.46 1.25
CA GLY A 619 33.12 40.53 1.55
C GLY A 619 32.25 39.53 0.78
N ARG A 620 32.82 38.68 -0.10
CA ARG A 620 32.05 37.65 -0.81
C ARG A 620 31.74 36.47 0.11
N GLU A 621 30.54 35.93 -0.01
CA GLU A 621 30.18 34.65 0.60
C GLU A 621 31.08 33.54 0.03
N GLY A 622 31.65 32.71 0.91
CA GLY A 622 32.59 31.67 0.50
C GLY A 622 33.94 32.18 -0.03
N ALA A 623 34.38 33.38 0.36
CA ALA A 623 35.72 33.88 0.02
C ALA A 623 36.79 32.82 0.32
N SER A 624 37.68 32.56 -0.66
CA SER A 624 38.69 31.50 -0.54
C SER A 624 39.72 31.83 0.54
N MET A 625 40.34 30.80 1.10
CA MET A 625 41.44 30.94 2.08
C MET A 625 42.53 31.86 1.53
N ARG A 626 42.86 31.74 0.24
CA ARG A 626 43.87 32.54 -0.43
C ARG A 626 43.52 34.04 -0.45
N ILE A 627 42.25 34.39 -0.64
CA ILE A 627 41.79 35.79 -0.58
C ILE A 627 41.99 36.34 0.83
N ILE A 628 41.52 35.60 1.84
CA ILE A 628 41.61 36.02 3.24
C ILE A 628 43.07 36.20 3.64
N GLU A 629 43.92 35.18 3.49
CA GLU A 629 45.32 35.22 3.91
C GLU A 629 46.12 36.31 3.20
N ARG A 630 45.93 36.45 1.89
CA ARG A 630 46.68 37.45 1.13
C ARG A 630 46.23 38.86 1.47
N SER A 631 44.94 39.08 1.69
CA SER A 631 44.42 40.37 2.13
C SER A 631 44.90 40.71 3.53
N THR A 632 44.94 39.73 4.44
CA THR A 632 45.53 39.89 5.79
C THR A 632 46.99 40.34 5.69
N ASN A 633 47.81 39.68 4.87
CA ASN A 633 49.20 40.07 4.69
C ASN A 633 49.34 41.49 4.14
N LEU A 634 48.51 41.89 3.16
CA LEU A 634 48.54 43.25 2.60
C LEU A 634 48.10 44.31 3.62
N VAL A 635 47.12 44.00 4.47
CA VAL A 635 46.71 44.87 5.58
C VAL A 635 47.86 45.03 6.58
N ILE A 636 48.57 43.95 6.91
CA ILE A 636 49.70 43.98 7.84
C ILE A 636 50.88 44.78 7.25
N GLU A 637 51.21 44.57 5.97
CA GLU A 637 52.37 45.17 5.30
C GLU A 637 52.16 46.68 5.03
N HIS A 638 50.98 47.07 4.57
CA HIS A 638 50.68 48.44 4.14
C HIS A 638 49.81 49.23 5.12
N ASN A 639 49.36 48.60 6.21
CA ASN A 639 48.52 49.19 7.25
C ASN A 639 47.22 49.84 6.70
N VAL A 640 46.54 49.13 5.80
CA VAL A 640 45.31 49.60 5.13
C VAL A 640 44.03 49.13 5.80
N SER A 641 42.98 49.95 5.72
CA SER A 641 41.69 49.69 6.39
C SER A 641 40.71 48.89 5.51
N VAL A 642 40.59 47.58 5.75
CA VAL A 642 39.67 46.69 5.00
C VAL A 642 38.55 46.17 5.91
N GLU A 643 37.46 46.92 6.05
CA GLU A 643 36.34 46.56 6.95
C GLU A 643 35.69 45.20 6.69
N PRO A 644 35.47 44.76 5.43
CA PRO A 644 34.87 43.44 5.18
C PRO A 644 35.72 42.28 5.69
N LEU A 645 37.05 42.43 5.71
CA LEU A 645 37.96 41.42 6.24
C LEU A 645 37.84 41.31 7.77
N GLU A 646 37.72 42.44 8.49
CA GLU A 646 37.47 42.41 9.94
C GLU A 646 36.13 41.75 10.26
N LYS A 647 35.07 42.05 9.50
CA LYS A 647 33.75 41.41 9.66
C LYS A 647 33.84 39.90 9.47
N TRP A 648 34.60 39.45 8.47
CA TRP A 648 34.85 38.03 8.22
C TRP A 648 35.54 37.37 9.42
N TYR A 649 36.66 37.92 9.90
CA TYR A 649 37.35 37.38 11.08
C TYR A 649 36.47 37.43 12.34
N ARG A 650 35.67 38.48 12.52
CA ARG A 650 34.72 38.56 13.65
C ARG A 650 33.73 37.40 13.67
N GLY A 651 33.30 36.93 12.50
CA GLY A 651 32.36 35.81 12.34
C GLY A 651 33.01 34.44 12.52
N HIS A 652 34.28 34.28 12.14
CA HIS A 652 34.92 32.95 12.02
C HIS A 652 36.16 32.73 12.91
N ASP A 653 36.93 33.76 13.25
CA ASP A 653 38.12 33.69 14.12
C ASP A 653 38.36 35.00 14.89
N LYS A 654 37.45 35.32 15.83
CA LYS A 654 37.45 36.59 16.58
C LYS A 654 38.61 36.74 17.58
N PHE A 655 39.22 35.64 17.99
CA PHE A 655 40.26 35.64 19.03
C PHE A 655 41.67 35.45 18.43
N GLY A 656 41.78 35.27 17.12
CA GLY A 656 43.06 35.18 16.43
C GLY A 656 43.81 36.50 16.43
N ALA A 657 45.15 36.43 16.41
CA ALA A 657 46.01 37.61 16.33
C ALA A 657 45.71 38.45 15.09
N ASP A 658 45.44 37.81 13.95
CA ASP A 658 45.09 38.47 12.68
C ASP A 658 43.88 39.39 12.84
N PHE A 659 42.82 38.95 13.55
CA PHE A 659 41.63 39.76 13.79
C PHE A 659 41.98 41.08 14.49
N HIS A 660 42.76 40.99 15.56
CA HIS A 660 43.16 42.14 16.36
C HIS A 660 44.07 43.09 15.57
N ILE A 661 44.96 42.56 14.71
CA ILE A 661 45.80 43.37 13.82
C ILE A 661 44.96 44.12 12.78
N ILE A 662 44.04 43.43 12.10
CA ILE A 662 43.17 44.05 11.09
C ILE A 662 42.28 45.12 11.74
N ARG A 663 41.74 44.84 12.92
CA ARG A 663 40.96 45.81 13.71
C ARG A 663 41.80 47.03 14.08
N ALA A 664 43.07 46.84 14.44
CA ALA A 664 43.98 47.94 14.76
C ALA A 664 44.23 48.84 13.53
N ALA A 665 44.43 48.25 12.35
CA ALA A 665 44.62 48.97 11.09
C ALA A 665 43.39 49.84 10.73
N ILE A 666 42.16 49.33 10.94
CA ILE A 666 40.92 50.10 10.72
C ILE A 666 40.80 51.26 11.71
N LEU A 667 41.03 51.01 13.01
CA LEU A 667 40.99 52.05 14.03
C LEU A 667 42.03 53.15 13.77
N GLN A 668 43.20 52.77 13.27
CA GLN A 668 44.24 53.72 12.89
C GLN A 668 43.83 54.56 11.67
N GLY A 669 43.23 53.95 10.65
CA GLY A 669 42.66 54.66 9.50
C GLY A 669 41.57 55.67 9.87
N ASN A 670 40.77 55.34 10.90
CA ASN A 670 39.77 56.24 11.49
C ASN A 670 40.34 57.28 12.47
N ASN A 671 41.67 57.34 12.61
CA ASN A 671 42.40 58.23 13.52
C ASN A 671 42.14 57.98 15.03
N GLU A 672 41.68 56.78 15.40
CA GLU A 672 41.46 56.32 16.79
C GLU A 672 42.69 55.63 17.40
N ARG A 673 43.80 56.38 17.53
CA ARG A 673 45.12 55.83 17.88
C ARG A 673 45.18 55.04 19.20
N LEU A 674 44.43 55.45 20.23
CA LEU A 674 44.40 54.75 21.52
C LEU A 674 43.72 53.38 21.43
N ASN A 675 42.64 53.29 20.65
CA ASN A 675 41.93 52.04 20.45
C ASN A 675 42.74 51.10 19.55
N ALA A 676 43.42 51.64 18.53
CA ALA A 676 44.35 50.88 17.70
C ALA A 676 45.51 50.27 18.52
N ALA A 677 46.12 51.06 19.42
CA ALA A 677 47.19 50.56 20.30
C ALA A 677 46.72 49.44 21.24
N ARG A 678 45.47 49.50 21.73
CA ARG A 678 44.87 48.42 22.52
C ARG A 678 44.68 47.16 21.68
N ALA A 679 44.19 47.29 20.45
CA ALA A 679 44.02 46.16 19.54
C ALA A 679 45.36 45.49 19.18
N TYR A 680 46.42 46.26 18.91
CA TYR A 680 47.77 45.68 18.71
C TYR A 680 48.28 44.94 19.96
N LYS A 681 47.97 45.44 21.16
CA LYS A 681 48.31 44.75 22.41
C LYS A 681 47.54 43.45 22.59
N GLU A 682 46.30 43.37 22.11
CA GLU A 682 45.50 42.13 22.14
C GLU A 682 46.03 41.09 21.13
N ALA A 683 46.72 41.52 20.07
CA ALA A 683 47.33 40.63 19.08
C ALA A 683 48.68 40.02 19.49
N ALA A 684 49.40 40.66 20.42
CA ALA A 684 50.74 40.29 20.88
C ALA A 684 50.67 39.45 22.17
#